data_AF-A0A5B8NS40-F1
#
_entry.id   AF-A0A5B8NS40-F1
#
_cell.length_a   1.000
_cell.length_b   1.000
_cell.length_c   1.000
_cell.angle_alpha   90.00
_cell.angle_beta   90.00
_cell.angle_gamma   90.00
#
_symmetry.space_group_name_H-M   'P 1'
#
loop_
_entity.id
_entity.type
_entity.pdbx_description
1 polymer ?
#
loop_
_entity_poly.entity_id
_entity_poly.type
_entity_poly.pdbx_seq_one_letter_code
_entity_poly.pdbx_strand_id
1 'polypeptide(L)'
;MVLLVVGLFVGALIVRTGDRSIEVIGSRESQRIDSIATPAVERAKAKLEHLFDRDPRFPAGVPSEILVRDLMRYVDNELVSPVEGEPDPYQFPDETRIDLNGDGELDNAWTYETDLDGDGSSELVAYSILMQNGADSDGDGTNDITLSDSDAEKAGNLVTRTGPARIEAIRGSRAECDIEGLEDENGWFSVSASSVRKNFQVNVFVENNNPANRSAAALEFQQDRQLDRGNKFGVWFRYDLFIHPGPQFNLNGAIHTDGNLVSWNDSLRFYLVSSPKSCIYTEDANTITLTQVEDTDGTILYQAQAISAGGDTERIDLFDSDDPPRATVDFSGDTDSINGSINNLTGFDDYTLNPLILYTEDILVSRGKQNDDDDHDGYGSYDVDGVRDPSWGQRQDNDPSDRIRNDVQRKPYVDDTYRADDRWGPKPKYGEEADDQIPDFGSNGQLIPTDRDDLIGLDAPPEFPQEVGVDGYWERRSYTQGLRLIVGQRLELGNAFDWQGGGDDPLNPIENNAHTGSRSNERRQLKTLRDNLAAVQATAIYHHNDDSDFPAACLATTAHPGTSGTLGTVARSTRFIDSPLTGELETNFLQGIGTNGWEFNSPGNETTAGGFASLINDSDDPLRRALTNLAYFAGDPDGAFPPLQDDLDDDDPVIHPYPQLTMWGDFSNLRRVIDQLDNGTSYANLSLADQTTLHTASCTLGMLARNIEVEENKRTTLEQDLIDAESEVNFGQALTQSIEGPKEIYSYISNQDVTDDDFDNEDLIRESGESDQHCENNIDSVSTSNFVNRKFRGSTLY
;
A
#
# COMPACT_ATOMS: atom_id res chain seq x y z
N MET A 1 -90.50 14.94 13.80
CA MET A 1 -89.30 15.54 13.18
C MET A 1 -88.13 15.64 14.16
N VAL A 2 -88.30 16.26 15.33
CA VAL A 2 -87.24 16.39 16.36
C VAL A 2 -86.68 15.04 16.84
N LEU A 3 -87.52 14.04 17.09
CA LEU A 3 -87.06 12.68 17.48
C LEU A 3 -86.19 11.98 16.43
N LEU A 4 -86.43 12.24 15.14
CA LEU A 4 -85.69 11.62 14.04
C LEU A 4 -84.31 12.27 13.89
N VAL A 5 -84.24 13.59 14.05
CA VAL A 5 -82.98 14.34 14.05
C VAL A 5 -82.12 13.97 15.27
N VAL A 6 -82.71 13.81 16.46
CA VAL A 6 -81.98 13.37 17.66
C VAL A 6 -81.48 11.93 17.50
N GLY A 7 -82.29 11.01 16.94
CA GLY A 7 -81.86 9.64 16.66
C GLY A 7 -80.70 9.55 15.66
N LEU A 8 -80.74 10.34 14.57
CA LEU A 8 -79.64 10.44 13.59
C LEU A 8 -78.38 11.06 14.20
N PHE A 9 -78.52 12.07 15.05
CA PHE A 9 -77.38 12.72 15.70
C PHE A 9 -76.70 11.80 16.71
N VAL A 10 -77.47 11.06 17.51
CA VAL A 10 -76.94 10.05 18.43
C VAL A 10 -76.29 8.90 17.65
N GLY A 11 -76.91 8.43 16.57
CA GLY A 11 -76.30 7.43 15.68
C GLY A 11 -74.99 7.89 15.06
N ALA A 12 -74.94 9.11 14.54
CA ALA A 12 -73.73 9.70 13.97
C ALA A 12 -72.62 9.93 15.02
N LEU A 13 -72.99 10.30 16.26
CA LEU A 13 -72.04 10.41 17.37
C LEU A 13 -71.50 9.04 17.79
N ILE A 14 -72.32 8.00 17.81
CA ILE A 14 -71.87 6.63 18.14
C ILE A 14 -70.90 6.14 17.06
N VAL A 15 -71.21 6.32 15.77
CA VAL A 15 -70.32 5.95 14.67
C VAL A 15 -68.99 6.73 14.76
N ARG A 16 -69.05 8.05 14.94
CA ARG A 16 -67.84 8.88 15.09
C ARG A 16 -67.02 8.55 16.34
N THR A 17 -67.67 8.10 17.41
CA THR A 17 -66.98 7.65 18.63
C THR A 17 -66.34 6.28 18.41
N GLY A 18 -66.97 5.39 17.64
CA GLY A 18 -66.37 4.15 17.16
C GLY A 18 -65.12 4.41 16.33
N ASP A 19 -65.23 5.26 15.30
CA ASP A 19 -64.11 5.60 14.41
C ASP A 19 -62.93 6.23 15.17
N ARG A 20 -63.20 7.17 16.08
CA ARG A 20 -62.16 7.77 16.94
C ARG A 20 -61.56 6.80 17.95
N SER A 21 -62.34 5.83 18.42
CA SER A 21 -61.80 4.81 19.33
C SER A 21 -60.86 3.88 18.57
N ILE A 22 -61.19 3.51 17.33
CA ILE A 22 -60.32 2.70 16.46
C ILE A 22 -59.03 3.47 16.13
N GLU A 23 -59.13 4.76 15.80
CA GLU A 23 -57.96 5.61 15.52
C GLU A 23 -57.03 5.76 16.73
N VAL A 24 -57.58 5.97 17.94
CA VAL A 24 -56.80 6.09 19.17
C VAL A 24 -56.21 4.75 19.60
N ILE A 25 -56.91 3.64 19.38
CA ILE A 25 -56.38 2.29 19.62
C ILE A 25 -55.21 2.02 18.68
N GLY A 26 -55.37 2.25 17.36
CA GLY A 26 -54.29 2.08 16.40
C GLY A 26 -53.09 2.99 16.65
N SER A 27 -53.30 4.25 17.05
CA SER A 27 -52.21 5.16 17.40
C SER A 27 -51.48 4.76 18.68
N ARG A 28 -52.18 4.25 19.70
CA ARG A 28 -51.56 3.73 20.93
C ARG A 28 -50.82 2.43 20.69
N GLU A 29 -51.37 1.54 19.87
CA GLU A 29 -50.71 0.31 19.45
C GLU A 29 -49.45 0.64 18.67
N SER A 30 -49.48 1.57 17.71
CA SER A 30 -48.29 2.01 16.96
C SER A 30 -47.19 2.56 17.87
N GLN A 31 -47.51 3.43 18.84
CA GLN A 31 -46.52 3.95 19.80
C GLN A 31 -45.95 2.86 20.71
N ARG A 32 -46.76 1.85 21.05
CA ARG A 32 -46.33 0.70 21.84
C ARG A 32 -45.38 -0.18 21.01
N ILE A 33 -45.71 -0.41 19.74
CA ILE A 33 -44.92 -1.18 18.78
C ILE A 33 -43.54 -0.55 18.59
N ASP A 34 -43.45 0.77 18.38
CA ASP A 34 -42.16 1.46 18.22
C ASP A 34 -41.28 1.27 19.47
N SER A 35 -41.87 1.37 20.66
CA SER A 35 -41.17 1.14 21.93
C SER A 35 -40.75 -0.32 22.14
N ILE A 36 -41.51 -1.28 21.62
CA ILE A 36 -41.28 -2.72 21.74
C ILE A 36 -40.25 -3.19 20.69
N ALA A 37 -40.21 -2.60 19.50
CA ALA A 37 -39.27 -2.96 18.44
C ALA A 37 -37.87 -2.34 18.63
N THR A 38 -37.74 -1.27 19.42
CA THR A 38 -36.47 -0.58 19.65
C THR A 38 -35.34 -1.50 20.15
N PRO A 39 -35.54 -2.39 21.15
CA PRO A 39 -34.48 -3.30 21.59
C PRO A 39 -34.00 -4.26 20.50
N ALA A 40 -34.87 -4.72 19.60
CA ALA A 40 -34.46 -5.56 18.47
C ALA A 40 -33.59 -4.79 17.48
N VAL A 41 -33.93 -3.52 17.20
CA VAL A 41 -33.13 -2.65 16.34
C VAL A 41 -31.76 -2.36 16.97
N GLU A 42 -31.70 -2.07 18.28
CA GLU A 42 -30.43 -1.83 18.98
C GLU A 42 -29.54 -3.07 19.02
N ARG A 43 -30.12 -4.26 19.19
CA ARG A 43 -29.37 -5.53 19.08
C ARG A 43 -28.85 -5.78 17.66
N ALA A 44 -29.66 -5.52 16.64
CA ALA A 44 -29.24 -5.63 15.25
C ALA A 44 -28.09 -4.67 14.92
N LYS A 45 -28.16 -3.42 15.40
CA LYS A 45 -27.06 -2.46 15.29
C LYS A 45 -25.81 -2.96 15.98
N ALA A 46 -25.91 -3.45 17.22
CA ALA A 46 -24.76 -3.97 17.96
C ALA A 46 -24.05 -5.12 17.23
N LYS A 47 -24.81 -6.02 16.58
CA LYS A 47 -24.25 -7.09 15.73
C LYS A 47 -23.55 -6.54 14.49
N LEU A 48 -24.14 -5.52 13.85
CA LEU A 48 -23.51 -4.84 12.71
C LEU A 48 -22.24 -4.08 13.13
N GLU A 49 -22.22 -3.36 14.26
CA GLU A 49 -21.00 -2.72 14.74
C GLU A 49 -19.92 -3.76 15.07
N HIS A 50 -20.29 -4.88 15.70
CA HIS A 50 -19.33 -5.95 15.97
C HIS A 50 -18.73 -6.52 14.68
N LEU A 51 -19.55 -6.77 13.65
CA LEU A 51 -19.11 -7.28 12.36
C LEU A 51 -18.07 -6.40 11.67
N PHE A 52 -18.25 -5.09 11.69
CA PHE A 52 -17.37 -4.16 10.98
C PHE A 52 -16.17 -3.68 11.80
N ASP A 53 -16.33 -3.51 13.13
CA ASP A 53 -15.31 -2.87 13.97
C ASP A 53 -14.50 -3.87 14.80
N ARG A 54 -15.03 -5.08 15.07
CA ARG A 54 -14.45 -6.01 16.06
C ARG A 54 -14.24 -7.43 15.57
N ASP A 55 -14.93 -7.89 14.53
CA ASP A 55 -14.73 -9.24 13.99
C ASP A 55 -13.40 -9.29 13.21
N PRO A 56 -12.40 -10.05 13.69
CA PRO A 56 -11.09 -10.11 13.06
C PRO A 56 -11.11 -10.86 11.72
N ARG A 57 -12.18 -11.62 11.44
CA ARG A 57 -12.35 -12.38 10.21
C ARG A 57 -12.90 -11.54 9.06
N PHE A 58 -13.32 -10.29 9.35
CA PHE A 58 -13.76 -9.38 8.30
C PHE A 58 -12.54 -8.94 7.49
N PRO A 59 -12.51 -9.12 6.14
CA PRO A 59 -11.28 -8.93 5.37
C PRO A 59 -10.88 -7.46 5.22
N ALA A 60 -9.59 -7.23 4.96
CA ALA A 60 -9.01 -5.93 4.61
C ALA A 60 -9.38 -5.51 3.18
N GLY A 61 -10.66 -5.31 2.87
CA GLY A 61 -11.12 -5.04 1.51
C GLY A 61 -12.62 -4.77 1.39
N VAL A 62 -13.12 -4.75 0.15
CA VAL A 62 -14.56 -4.82 -0.09
C VAL A 62 -14.94 -6.31 -0.14
N PRO A 63 -15.52 -6.89 0.94
CA PRO A 63 -15.92 -8.28 0.94
C PRO A 63 -17.11 -8.50 0.02
N SER A 64 -17.34 -9.73 -0.43
CA SER A 64 -18.57 -10.05 -1.13
C SER A 64 -19.77 -10.09 -0.20
N GLU A 65 -20.97 -9.88 -0.74
CA GLU A 65 -22.18 -9.99 0.07
C GLU A 65 -22.46 -11.37 0.64
N ILE A 66 -21.98 -12.41 -0.06
CA ILE A 66 -22.03 -13.80 0.39
C ILE A 66 -21.11 -13.98 1.59
N LEU A 67 -19.87 -13.46 1.51
CA LEU A 67 -18.92 -13.51 2.62
C LEU A 67 -19.45 -12.79 3.86
N VAL A 68 -19.96 -11.56 3.71
CA VAL A 68 -20.53 -10.80 4.83
C VAL A 68 -21.74 -11.53 5.46
N ARG A 69 -22.57 -12.16 4.63
CA ARG A 69 -23.71 -12.97 5.09
C ARG A 69 -23.21 -14.16 5.92
N ASP A 70 -22.27 -14.93 5.38
CA ASP A 70 -21.80 -16.17 6.00
C ASP A 70 -20.95 -15.91 7.25
N LEU A 71 -20.24 -14.78 7.29
CA LEU A 71 -19.52 -14.30 8.46
C LEU A 71 -20.45 -14.10 9.67
N MET A 72 -21.61 -13.48 9.44
CA MET A 72 -22.65 -13.28 10.46
C MET A 72 -23.40 -14.58 10.76
N ARG A 73 -23.56 -15.48 9.79
CA ARG A 73 -24.11 -16.83 10.03
C ARG A 73 -23.20 -17.71 10.85
N TYR A 74 -21.93 -17.34 11.06
CA TYR A 74 -21.01 -18.10 11.91
C TYR A 74 -21.01 -19.59 11.55
N VAL A 75 -20.93 -19.88 10.25
CA VAL A 75 -20.90 -21.24 9.69
C VAL A 75 -19.48 -21.65 9.40
N ASP A 76 -19.25 -22.96 9.37
CA ASP A 76 -18.00 -23.57 8.91
C ASP A 76 -18.17 -23.97 7.44
N ASN A 77 -17.58 -23.21 6.53
CA ASN A 77 -17.61 -23.44 5.08
C ASN A 77 -16.28 -23.05 4.41
N GLU A 78 -16.21 -23.16 3.08
CA GLU A 78 -15.01 -22.85 2.29
C GLU A 78 -14.59 -21.37 2.35
N LEU A 79 -15.51 -20.47 2.73
CA LEU A 79 -15.31 -19.01 2.75
C LEU A 79 -15.05 -18.46 4.16
N VAL A 80 -15.57 -19.11 5.20
CA VAL A 80 -15.50 -18.66 6.59
C VAL A 80 -15.35 -19.88 7.49
N SER A 81 -14.38 -19.82 8.40
CA SER A 81 -14.26 -20.76 9.50
C SER A 81 -14.57 -20.08 10.84
N PRO A 82 -15.33 -20.71 11.74
CA PRO A 82 -15.52 -20.20 13.10
C PRO A 82 -14.21 -20.31 13.89
N VAL A 83 -13.95 -19.32 14.75
CA VAL A 83 -12.78 -19.35 15.64
C VAL A 83 -12.93 -20.50 16.63
N GLU A 84 -11.97 -21.43 16.62
CA GLU A 84 -12.07 -22.68 17.38
C GLU A 84 -12.17 -22.40 18.90
N GLY A 85 -13.26 -22.87 19.52
CA GLY A 85 -13.46 -22.77 20.97
C GLY A 85 -14.20 -21.53 21.46
N GLU A 86 -14.52 -20.57 20.58
CA GLU A 86 -15.32 -19.38 20.91
C GLU A 86 -16.82 -19.62 20.64
N PRO A 87 -17.73 -19.10 21.49
CA PRO A 87 -19.16 -19.12 21.21
C PRO A 87 -19.52 -18.14 20.08
N ASP A 88 -20.65 -18.36 19.41
CA ASP A 88 -21.16 -17.47 18.35
C ASP A 88 -21.28 -16.02 18.86
N PRO A 89 -20.47 -15.07 18.37
CA PRO A 89 -20.46 -13.69 18.84
C PRO A 89 -21.73 -12.93 18.41
N TYR A 90 -22.48 -13.45 17.45
CA TYR A 90 -23.71 -12.86 16.93
C TYR A 90 -24.98 -13.40 17.60
N GLN A 91 -24.87 -14.26 18.63
CA GLN A 91 -26.01 -14.77 19.38
C GLN A 91 -25.97 -14.31 20.84
N PHE A 92 -26.97 -13.54 21.25
CA PHE A 92 -27.13 -13.21 22.66
C PHE A 92 -27.64 -14.41 23.48
N PRO A 93 -27.36 -14.50 24.79
CA PRO A 93 -27.73 -15.65 25.62
C PRO A 93 -29.24 -15.94 25.70
N ASP A 94 -30.08 -14.95 25.42
CA ASP A 94 -31.55 -15.04 25.44
C ASP A 94 -32.18 -15.16 24.04
N GLU A 95 -31.36 -15.37 23.00
CA GLU A 95 -31.81 -15.47 21.61
C GLU A 95 -31.71 -16.87 21.04
N THR A 96 -32.61 -17.18 20.12
CA THR A 96 -32.57 -18.41 19.31
C THR A 96 -32.61 -18.05 17.83
N ARG A 97 -31.69 -18.59 17.03
CA ARG A 97 -31.69 -18.42 15.58
C ARG A 97 -32.85 -19.16 14.92
N ILE A 98 -33.35 -18.60 13.82
CA ILE A 98 -34.47 -19.16 13.05
C ILE A 98 -34.09 -19.31 11.57
N ASP A 99 -34.73 -20.28 10.93
CA ASP A 99 -34.77 -20.48 9.49
C ASP A 99 -36.04 -19.76 8.95
N LEU A 100 -35.87 -18.76 8.09
CA LEU A 100 -36.94 -17.93 7.54
C LEU A 100 -37.51 -18.49 6.24
N ASN A 101 -36.68 -19.10 5.40
CA ASN A 101 -37.05 -19.56 4.06
C ASN A 101 -37.44 -21.05 4.01
N GLY A 102 -37.21 -21.79 5.11
CA GLY A 102 -37.52 -23.20 5.25
C GLY A 102 -36.57 -24.12 4.51
N ASP A 103 -35.35 -23.67 4.20
CA ASP A 103 -34.33 -24.43 3.48
C ASP A 103 -33.59 -25.45 4.37
N GLY A 104 -33.81 -25.39 5.69
CA GLY A 104 -33.20 -26.28 6.67
C GLY A 104 -31.89 -25.77 7.25
N GLU A 105 -31.40 -24.62 6.81
CA GLU A 105 -30.24 -23.92 7.34
C GLU A 105 -30.66 -22.72 8.21
N LEU A 106 -29.83 -22.34 9.18
CA LEU A 106 -30.13 -21.18 10.02
C LEU A 106 -29.76 -19.88 9.29
N ASP A 107 -30.63 -18.89 9.36
CA ASP A 107 -30.45 -17.56 8.76
C ASP A 107 -29.91 -16.53 9.75
N ASN A 108 -29.56 -15.35 9.23
CA ASN A 108 -29.29 -14.13 10.03
C ASN A 108 -30.58 -13.56 10.62
N ALA A 109 -31.27 -14.38 11.41
CA ALA A 109 -32.54 -14.09 12.03
C ALA A 109 -32.64 -14.72 13.42
N TRP A 110 -33.18 -13.97 14.37
CA TRP A 110 -33.22 -14.33 15.78
C TRP A 110 -34.60 -14.09 16.36
N THR A 111 -34.93 -14.87 17.38
CA THR A 111 -36.14 -14.71 18.21
C THR A 111 -35.76 -14.65 19.68
N TYR A 112 -36.49 -13.83 20.43
CA TYR A 112 -36.42 -13.79 21.88
C TYR A 112 -37.79 -13.46 22.48
N GLU A 113 -38.00 -13.91 23.69
CA GLU A 113 -39.22 -13.64 24.46
C GLU A 113 -38.92 -12.64 25.56
N THR A 114 -39.71 -11.56 25.64
CA THR A 114 -39.54 -10.53 26.66
C THR A 114 -40.87 -9.88 26.98
N ASP A 115 -41.07 -9.50 28.25
CA ASP A 115 -42.24 -8.75 28.70
C ASP A 115 -41.92 -7.26 28.54
N LEU A 116 -42.17 -6.72 27.35
CA LEU A 116 -41.84 -5.34 27.00
C LEU A 116 -42.92 -4.37 27.45
N ASP A 117 -44.11 -4.89 27.71
CA ASP A 117 -45.31 -4.12 27.96
C ASP A 117 -45.67 -4.03 29.46
N GLY A 118 -44.96 -4.81 30.28
CA GLY A 118 -45.03 -4.85 31.73
C GLY A 118 -46.29 -5.54 32.27
N ASP A 119 -46.99 -6.31 31.43
CA ASP A 119 -48.25 -6.97 31.77
C ASP A 119 -48.07 -8.37 32.41
N GLY A 120 -46.84 -8.87 32.46
CA GLY A 120 -46.48 -10.17 33.03
C GLY A 120 -46.57 -11.34 32.04
N SER A 121 -46.84 -11.07 30.76
CA SER A 121 -46.81 -12.02 29.64
C SER A 121 -45.67 -11.66 28.71
N SER A 122 -44.93 -12.65 28.22
CA SER A 122 -43.85 -12.38 27.27
C SER A 122 -44.40 -12.23 25.84
N GLU A 123 -44.02 -11.15 25.17
CA GLU A 123 -44.13 -11.01 23.72
C GLU A 123 -43.04 -11.80 23.02
N LEU A 124 -43.38 -12.36 21.86
CA LEU A 124 -42.40 -12.94 20.95
C LEU A 124 -41.90 -11.85 20.01
N VAL A 125 -40.60 -11.58 20.03
CA VAL A 125 -39.95 -10.66 19.11
C VAL A 125 -39.03 -11.46 18.19
N ALA A 126 -39.26 -11.36 16.90
CA ALA A 126 -38.41 -11.90 15.85
C ALA A 126 -37.76 -10.75 15.09
N TYR A 127 -36.49 -10.86 14.74
CA TYR A 127 -35.86 -9.90 13.84
C TYR A 127 -34.84 -10.57 12.92
N SER A 128 -34.62 -9.99 11.76
CA SER A 128 -33.64 -10.46 10.78
C SER A 128 -32.82 -9.32 10.20
N ILE A 129 -31.62 -9.65 9.75
CA ILE A 129 -30.71 -8.75 9.06
C ILE A 129 -30.51 -9.30 7.65
N LEU A 130 -31.10 -8.64 6.66
CA LEU A 130 -30.95 -8.96 5.25
C LEU A 130 -29.93 -8.01 4.62
N MET A 131 -29.08 -8.54 3.74
CA MET A 131 -27.98 -7.79 3.13
C MET A 131 -27.68 -8.15 1.66
N GLN A 132 -28.39 -9.13 1.09
CA GLN A 132 -28.18 -9.56 -0.28
C GLN A 132 -28.95 -8.67 -1.27
N ASN A 133 -28.32 -8.35 -2.40
CA ASN A 133 -28.93 -7.58 -3.49
C ASN A 133 -29.50 -8.48 -4.59
N GLY A 134 -29.05 -9.73 -4.64
CA GLY A 134 -29.62 -10.75 -5.48
C GLY A 134 -29.53 -12.14 -4.87
N ALA A 135 -30.26 -13.07 -5.46
CA ALA A 135 -30.18 -14.48 -5.13
C ALA A 135 -30.12 -15.30 -6.41
N ASP A 136 -29.17 -16.22 -6.45
CA ASP A 136 -29.10 -17.31 -7.40
C ASP A 136 -30.00 -18.44 -6.90
N SER A 137 -31.12 -18.69 -7.60
CA SER A 137 -32.14 -19.64 -7.15
C SER A 137 -31.93 -21.03 -7.74
N ASP A 138 -31.12 -21.17 -8.79
CA ASP A 138 -30.87 -22.43 -9.50
C ASP A 138 -29.42 -22.94 -9.43
N GLY A 139 -28.52 -22.15 -8.85
CA GLY A 139 -27.12 -22.48 -8.60
C GLY A 139 -26.24 -22.39 -9.84
N ASP A 140 -26.63 -21.64 -10.87
CA ASP A 140 -25.90 -21.49 -12.13
C ASP A 140 -24.79 -20.42 -12.08
N GLY A 141 -24.64 -19.72 -10.95
CA GLY A 141 -23.69 -18.64 -10.75
C GLY A 141 -24.21 -17.27 -11.21
N THR A 142 -25.48 -17.17 -11.58
CA THR A 142 -26.13 -15.90 -11.94
C THR A 142 -27.31 -15.60 -11.01
N ASN A 143 -27.47 -14.33 -10.68
CA ASN A 143 -28.60 -13.91 -9.84
C ASN A 143 -29.90 -13.94 -10.67
N ASP A 144 -30.73 -14.96 -10.43
CA ASP A 144 -32.09 -15.07 -10.96
C ASP A 144 -33.02 -13.98 -10.44
N ILE A 145 -32.79 -13.57 -9.19
CA ILE A 145 -33.60 -12.61 -8.46
C ILE A 145 -32.74 -11.40 -8.15
N THR A 146 -33.24 -10.23 -8.48
CA THR A 146 -32.57 -8.94 -8.39
C THR A 146 -33.43 -7.93 -7.65
N LEU A 147 -32.86 -6.77 -7.32
CA LEU A 147 -33.60 -5.64 -6.75
C LEU A 147 -34.80 -5.18 -7.61
N SER A 148 -34.80 -5.49 -8.91
CA SER A 148 -35.85 -5.08 -9.85
C SER A 148 -37.11 -5.96 -9.80
N ASP A 149 -37.03 -7.12 -9.15
CA ASP A 149 -38.11 -8.10 -9.05
C ASP A 149 -39.12 -7.74 -7.95
N SER A 150 -40.21 -8.52 -7.89
CA SER A 150 -41.32 -8.24 -6.98
C SER A 150 -40.92 -8.44 -5.51
N ASP A 151 -41.49 -7.64 -4.61
CA ASP A 151 -41.21 -7.76 -3.18
C ASP A 151 -41.54 -9.14 -2.59
N ALA A 152 -42.46 -9.88 -3.21
CA ALA A 152 -42.82 -11.23 -2.78
C ALA A 152 -41.74 -12.25 -3.15
N GLU A 153 -41.13 -12.13 -4.34
CA GLU A 153 -40.02 -12.99 -4.78
C GLU A 153 -38.75 -12.68 -4.00
N LYS A 154 -38.46 -11.39 -3.78
CA LYS A 154 -37.34 -10.94 -2.94
C LYS A 154 -37.45 -11.46 -1.50
N ALA A 155 -38.63 -11.34 -0.89
CA ALA A 155 -38.86 -11.83 0.47
C ALA A 155 -38.72 -13.35 0.60
N GLY A 156 -39.11 -14.12 -0.43
CA GLY A 156 -38.98 -15.57 -0.44
C GLY A 156 -37.53 -16.07 -0.52
N ASN A 157 -36.60 -15.22 -0.99
CA ASN A 157 -35.19 -15.54 -1.17
C ASN A 157 -34.28 -14.64 -0.33
N LEU A 158 -34.82 -14.00 0.70
CA LEU A 158 -34.07 -13.18 1.67
C LEU A 158 -33.29 -12.00 1.04
N VAL A 159 -33.75 -11.52 -0.11
CA VAL A 159 -33.17 -10.38 -0.83
C VAL A 159 -33.72 -9.07 -0.27
N THR A 160 -32.86 -8.05 -0.18
CA THR A 160 -33.25 -6.72 0.28
C THR A 160 -34.25 -6.05 -0.67
N ARG A 161 -35.13 -5.19 -0.13
CA ARG A 161 -36.21 -4.58 -0.91
C ARG A 161 -35.71 -3.47 -1.84
N THR A 162 -34.69 -2.75 -1.41
CA THR A 162 -34.13 -1.56 -2.06
C THR A 162 -32.63 -1.52 -1.84
N GLY A 163 -31.88 -0.97 -2.80
CA GLY A 163 -30.47 -0.62 -2.57
C GLY A 163 -30.30 0.52 -1.55
N PRO A 164 -29.05 0.98 -1.31
CA PRO A 164 -28.74 2.03 -0.35
C PRO A 164 -29.61 3.29 -0.51
N ALA A 165 -30.15 3.76 0.61
CA ALA A 165 -31.07 4.90 0.65
C ALA A 165 -30.38 6.23 0.27
N ARG A 166 -29.05 6.31 0.40
CA ARG A 166 -28.23 7.45 -0.02
C ARG A 166 -27.24 7.08 -1.13
N ILE A 167 -27.76 6.74 -2.31
CA ILE A 167 -26.98 6.82 -3.56
C ILE A 167 -27.22 8.15 -4.28
N GLU A 168 -28.29 8.88 -3.93
CA GLU A 168 -28.58 10.19 -4.53
C GLU A 168 -27.42 11.16 -4.32
N ALA A 169 -26.72 11.41 -5.44
CA ALA A 169 -25.76 12.46 -5.74
C ALA A 169 -25.06 13.03 -4.50
N ILE A 170 -23.83 12.56 -4.27
CA ILE A 170 -22.68 13.32 -3.78
C ILE A 170 -23.13 14.66 -3.17
N ARG A 171 -23.68 14.68 -1.95
CA ARG A 171 -24.29 15.92 -1.38
C ARG A 171 -23.28 17.06 -1.20
N GLY A 172 -21.97 16.77 -1.34
CA GLY A 172 -20.93 17.78 -1.44
C GLY A 172 -20.73 18.33 -2.86
N SER A 173 -20.86 17.51 -3.90
CA SER A 173 -20.65 17.92 -5.29
C SER A 173 -21.85 18.72 -5.78
N ARG A 174 -21.56 19.94 -6.23
CA ARG A 174 -22.53 20.83 -6.84
C ARG A 174 -22.72 20.57 -8.34
N ALA A 175 -22.18 19.47 -8.87
CA ALA A 175 -22.44 19.03 -10.23
C ALA A 175 -23.58 18.01 -10.28
N GLU A 176 -24.43 18.13 -11.31
CA GLU A 176 -25.29 17.04 -11.77
C GLU A 176 -24.37 15.96 -12.34
N CYS A 177 -23.99 15.02 -11.49
CA CYS A 177 -23.11 13.93 -11.83
C CYS A 177 -23.94 12.73 -12.24
N ASP A 178 -23.98 12.46 -13.55
CA ASP A 178 -24.40 11.17 -14.06
C ASP A 178 -23.17 10.25 -13.94
N ILE A 179 -23.07 9.52 -12.84
CA ILE A 179 -22.02 8.51 -12.68
C ILE A 179 -22.53 7.30 -13.49
N GLU A 180 -22.07 7.17 -14.73
CA GLU A 180 -22.40 6.03 -15.59
C GLU A 180 -22.01 4.73 -14.86
N GLY A 181 -23.02 3.92 -14.51
CA GLY A 181 -22.86 2.59 -13.93
C GLY A 181 -22.52 2.61 -12.44
N LEU A 182 -23.56 2.45 -11.60
CA LEU A 182 -23.42 1.75 -10.33
C LEU A 182 -23.09 0.29 -10.66
N GLU A 183 -21.87 0.00 -11.11
CA GLU A 183 -21.46 -1.39 -11.24
C GLU A 183 -21.43 -1.97 -9.83
N ASP A 184 -22.20 -3.04 -9.67
CA ASP A 184 -22.27 -3.82 -8.45
C ASP A 184 -20.95 -4.59 -8.32
N GLU A 185 -20.11 -4.17 -7.39
CA GLU A 185 -18.89 -4.90 -7.05
C GLU A 185 -19.24 -5.88 -5.94
N ASN A 186 -19.55 -7.13 -6.31
CA ASN A 186 -19.80 -8.22 -5.37
C ASN A 186 -20.90 -7.95 -4.32
N GLY A 187 -21.96 -7.24 -4.69
CA GLY A 187 -23.08 -6.87 -3.81
C GLY A 187 -22.91 -5.49 -3.12
N TRP A 188 -21.98 -4.66 -3.59
CA TRP A 188 -21.77 -3.30 -3.13
C TRP A 188 -22.00 -2.27 -4.24
N PHE A 189 -22.73 -1.21 -3.91
CA PHE A 189 -23.02 -0.12 -4.84
C PHE A 189 -21.87 0.89 -4.81
N SER A 190 -21.23 1.10 -5.96
CA SER A 190 -20.22 2.14 -6.11
C SER A 190 -20.82 3.53 -5.93
N VAL A 191 -20.34 4.29 -4.93
CA VAL A 191 -20.74 5.70 -4.73
C VAL A 191 -19.76 6.65 -5.40
N SER A 192 -18.49 6.24 -5.44
CA SER A 192 -17.41 6.92 -6.14
C SER A 192 -16.40 5.88 -6.64
N ALA A 193 -15.37 6.32 -7.38
CA ALA A 193 -14.28 5.45 -7.80
C ALA A 193 -13.50 4.83 -6.61
N SER A 194 -13.65 5.39 -5.40
CA SER A 194 -12.87 5.03 -4.21
C SER A 194 -13.72 4.60 -3.01
N SER A 195 -15.04 4.54 -3.13
CA SER A 195 -15.92 4.21 -2.01
C SER A 195 -17.16 3.47 -2.49
N VAL A 196 -17.53 2.42 -1.76
CA VAL A 196 -18.70 1.60 -2.04
C VAL A 196 -19.66 1.63 -0.85
N ARG A 197 -20.95 1.40 -1.09
CA ARG A 197 -21.97 1.34 -0.05
C ARG A 197 -22.82 0.09 -0.16
N LYS A 198 -23.21 -0.43 0.99
CA LYS A 198 -24.12 -1.57 1.12
C LYS A 198 -25.24 -1.23 2.08
N ASN A 199 -26.44 -1.67 1.73
CA ASN A 199 -27.63 -1.57 2.57
C ASN A 199 -27.77 -2.83 3.45
N PHE A 200 -28.15 -2.61 4.69
CA PHE A 200 -28.57 -3.62 5.64
C PHE A 200 -30.02 -3.33 6.01
N GLN A 201 -30.90 -4.27 5.71
CA GLN A 201 -32.32 -4.17 6.02
C GLN A 201 -32.62 -5.03 7.25
N VAL A 202 -32.98 -4.36 8.34
CA VAL A 202 -33.41 -4.99 9.59
C VAL A 202 -34.94 -5.06 9.59
N ASN A 203 -35.47 -6.27 9.57
CA ASN A 203 -36.91 -6.51 9.68
C ASN A 203 -37.22 -7.00 11.08
N VAL A 204 -38.12 -6.33 11.79
CA VAL A 204 -38.56 -6.71 13.13
C VAL A 204 -40.03 -7.07 13.06
N PHE A 205 -40.39 -8.20 13.66
CA PHE A 205 -41.75 -8.68 13.83
C PHE A 205 -42.03 -8.92 15.32
N VAL A 206 -43.15 -8.40 15.79
CA VAL A 206 -43.58 -8.53 17.18
C VAL A 206 -44.94 -9.18 17.20
N GLU A 207 -45.09 -10.28 17.94
CA GLU A 207 -46.36 -10.91 18.23
C GLU A 207 -46.68 -10.81 19.73
N ASN A 208 -47.85 -10.25 20.04
CA ASN A 208 -48.40 -10.34 21.38
C ASN A 208 -49.13 -11.68 21.56
N ASN A 209 -48.57 -12.53 22.42
CA ASN A 209 -49.07 -13.87 22.71
C ASN A 209 -50.32 -13.91 23.62
N ASN A 210 -50.89 -12.76 24.00
CA ASN A 210 -52.07 -12.69 24.83
C ASN A 210 -53.31 -13.27 24.09
N PRO A 211 -53.93 -14.35 24.60
CA PRO A 211 -55.05 -15.01 23.94
C PRO A 211 -56.31 -14.13 23.84
N ALA A 212 -56.39 -13.02 24.58
CA ALA A 212 -57.50 -12.07 24.53
C ALA A 212 -57.34 -10.97 23.46
N ASN A 213 -56.11 -10.64 23.03
CA ASN A 213 -55.83 -9.60 22.05
C ASN A 213 -54.53 -9.90 21.27
N ARG A 214 -54.58 -10.87 20.36
CA ARG A 214 -53.46 -11.15 19.45
C ARG A 214 -53.30 -9.99 18.49
N SER A 215 -52.21 -9.27 18.62
CA SER A 215 -51.79 -8.21 17.72
C SER A 215 -50.39 -8.54 17.21
N ALA A 216 -50.17 -8.26 15.93
CA ALA A 216 -48.89 -8.47 15.28
C ALA A 216 -48.49 -7.18 14.58
N ALA A 217 -47.20 -6.85 14.65
CA ALA A 217 -46.66 -5.65 14.05
C ALA A 217 -45.31 -5.94 13.41
N ALA A 218 -44.98 -5.19 12.36
CA ALA A 218 -43.70 -5.26 11.70
C ALA A 218 -43.10 -3.86 11.56
N LEU A 219 -41.79 -3.75 11.77
CA LEU A 219 -40.99 -2.55 11.57
C LEU A 219 -39.83 -2.91 10.63
N GLU A 220 -39.56 -2.04 9.67
CA GLU A 220 -38.39 -2.13 8.80
C GLU A 220 -37.47 -0.95 9.08
N PHE A 221 -36.20 -1.25 9.32
CA PHE A 221 -35.14 -0.28 9.51
C PHE A 221 -34.04 -0.55 8.50
N GLN A 222 -33.66 0.46 7.73
CA GLN A 222 -32.55 0.37 6.78
C GLN A 222 -31.36 1.17 7.29
N GLN A 223 -30.18 0.55 7.27
CA GLN A 223 -28.90 1.20 7.54
C GLN A 223 -27.98 0.99 6.35
N ASP A 224 -27.34 2.05 5.88
CA ASP A 224 -26.31 1.96 4.87
C ASP A 224 -24.93 1.97 5.56
N ARG A 225 -24.02 1.10 5.12
CA ARG A 225 -22.59 1.14 5.49
C ARG A 225 -21.77 1.53 4.27
N GLN A 226 -20.70 2.27 4.51
CA GLN A 226 -19.72 2.63 3.50
C GLN A 226 -18.43 1.87 3.79
N LEU A 227 -17.81 1.34 2.74
CA LEU A 227 -16.43 0.88 2.76
C LEU A 227 -15.64 1.70 1.75
N ASP A 228 -14.42 2.02 2.14
CA ASP A 228 -13.49 2.71 1.28
C ASP A 228 -12.60 1.69 0.57
N ARG A 229 -12.36 1.92 -0.72
CA ARG A 229 -11.41 1.15 -1.52
C ARG A 229 -10.00 1.64 -1.20
N GLY A 230 -9.01 0.75 -1.35
CA GLY A 230 -7.60 1.10 -1.12
C GLY A 230 -7.07 2.28 -1.96
N ASN A 231 -7.69 2.57 -3.11
CA ASN A 231 -7.34 3.70 -3.98
C ASN A 231 -7.91 5.06 -3.51
N LYS A 232 -8.56 5.14 -2.33
CA LYS A 232 -9.04 6.40 -1.73
C LYS A 232 -7.90 7.36 -1.44
N PHE A 233 -6.79 6.85 -0.91
CA PHE A 233 -5.70 7.67 -0.41
C PHE A 233 -4.73 8.03 -1.54
N GLY A 234 -4.47 9.32 -1.72
CA GLY A 234 -3.36 9.79 -2.57
C GLY A 234 -2.01 9.55 -1.90
N VAL A 235 -2.00 9.45 -0.57
CA VAL A 235 -0.84 9.14 0.26
C VAL A 235 -1.29 8.25 1.41
N TRP A 236 -0.69 7.07 1.55
CA TRP A 236 -0.93 6.16 2.67
C TRP A 236 0.42 5.72 3.24
N PHE A 237 0.62 5.94 4.54
CA PHE A 237 1.84 5.53 5.24
C PHE A 237 1.51 4.75 6.51
N ARG A 238 2.19 3.63 6.73
CA ARG A 238 2.19 2.94 8.03
C ARG A 238 3.01 3.67 9.12
N TYR A 239 3.92 4.53 8.69
CA TYR A 239 4.89 5.21 9.55
C TYR A 239 4.56 6.70 9.66
N ASP A 240 5.32 7.41 10.48
CA ASP A 240 5.28 8.88 10.54
C ASP A 240 5.47 9.48 9.14
N LEU A 241 4.54 10.35 8.73
CA LEU A 241 4.61 11.11 7.49
C LEU A 241 5.30 12.45 7.76
N PHE A 242 6.59 12.55 7.42
CA PHE A 242 7.37 13.79 7.50
C PHE A 242 7.46 14.47 6.13
N ILE A 243 6.94 15.70 6.02
CA ILE A 243 6.91 16.49 4.78
C ILE A 243 7.78 17.74 4.95
N HIS A 244 8.95 17.74 4.29
CA HIS A 244 9.90 18.86 4.29
C HIS A 244 10.23 19.30 2.85
N PRO A 245 9.37 20.13 2.23
CA PRO A 245 9.57 20.56 0.86
C PRO A 245 10.58 21.71 0.79
N GLY A 246 11.51 21.64 -0.17
CA GLY A 246 12.39 22.75 -0.51
C GLY A 246 11.67 23.85 -1.31
N PRO A 247 11.13 23.53 -2.51
CA PRO A 247 10.24 24.42 -3.26
C PRO A 247 8.77 24.27 -2.82
N GLN A 248 7.89 25.14 -3.30
CA GLN A 248 6.45 25.03 -3.04
C GLN A 248 5.91 23.63 -3.42
N PHE A 249 5.32 22.93 -2.44
CA PHE A 249 4.76 21.60 -2.57
C PHE A 249 3.26 21.62 -2.24
N ASN A 250 2.45 21.19 -3.20
CA ASN A 250 1.00 21.24 -3.12
C ASN A 250 0.48 19.80 -3.18
N LEU A 251 -0.18 19.35 -2.11
CA LEU A 251 -0.72 17.99 -2.00
C LEU A 251 -2.25 18.05 -1.97
N ASN A 252 -2.92 17.20 -2.72
CA ASN A 252 -4.39 17.17 -2.81
C ASN A 252 -4.96 15.78 -2.52
N GLY A 253 -6.21 15.76 -2.05
CA GLY A 253 -6.93 14.52 -1.79
C GLY A 253 -6.87 14.02 -0.35
N ALA A 254 -7.29 12.77 -0.18
CA ALA A 254 -7.25 12.07 1.10
C ALA A 254 -5.84 11.56 1.40
N ILE A 255 -5.43 11.69 2.65
CA ILE A 255 -4.11 11.29 3.15
C ILE A 255 -4.34 10.45 4.40
N HIS A 256 -3.58 9.38 4.55
CA HIS A 256 -3.56 8.58 5.76
C HIS A 256 -2.13 8.34 6.24
N THR A 257 -1.94 8.44 7.55
CA THR A 257 -0.76 7.91 8.22
C THR A 257 -1.17 7.20 9.51
N ASP A 258 -0.66 5.98 9.72
CA ASP A 258 -0.81 5.27 10.98
C ASP A 258 0.00 5.94 12.10
N GLY A 259 1.06 6.65 11.72
CA GLY A 259 1.89 7.46 12.61
C GLY A 259 1.47 8.93 12.61
N ASN A 260 2.44 9.78 12.95
CA ASN A 260 2.23 11.22 13.04
C ASN A 260 2.34 11.89 11.66
N LEU A 261 1.52 12.93 11.44
CA LEU A 261 1.70 13.84 10.31
C LEU A 261 2.54 15.03 10.77
N VAL A 262 3.66 15.26 10.09
CA VAL A 262 4.63 16.27 10.48
C VAL A 262 4.98 17.11 9.27
N SER A 263 4.71 18.41 9.36
CA SER A 263 5.10 19.36 8.33
C SER A 263 6.23 20.27 8.81
N TRP A 264 6.97 20.78 7.83
CA TRP A 264 8.01 21.74 8.04
C TRP A 264 8.00 22.80 6.94
N ASN A 265 8.09 24.07 7.32
CA ASN A 265 8.22 25.26 6.47
C ASN A 265 6.93 25.66 5.69
N ASP A 266 6.79 26.94 5.37
CA ASP A 266 5.62 27.59 4.76
C ASP A 266 5.29 27.17 3.31
N SER A 267 6.14 26.32 2.74
CA SER A 267 6.09 25.92 1.33
C SER A 267 5.12 24.76 1.08
N LEU A 268 4.43 24.26 2.12
CA LEU A 268 3.44 23.19 2.03
C LEU A 268 2.00 23.73 2.01
N ARG A 269 1.18 23.22 1.09
CA ARG A 269 -0.27 23.44 1.11
C ARG A 269 -1.06 22.17 0.80
N PHE A 270 -2.03 21.88 1.67
CA PHE A 270 -2.99 20.80 1.48
C PHE A 270 -4.24 21.32 0.77
N TYR A 271 -4.38 21.02 -0.52
CA TYR A 271 -5.57 21.31 -1.31
C TYR A 271 -6.64 20.24 -1.15
N LEU A 272 -7.88 20.62 -1.44
CA LEU A 272 -8.96 19.67 -1.68
C LEU A 272 -8.72 18.93 -3.01
N VAL A 273 -9.21 17.70 -3.12
CA VAL A 273 -9.10 16.81 -4.29
C VAL A 273 -9.60 17.49 -5.57
N SER A 274 -10.62 18.33 -5.46
CA SER A 274 -11.27 18.95 -6.61
C SER A 274 -12.07 20.21 -6.22
N SER A 275 -12.62 20.88 -7.23
CA SER A 275 -13.50 22.04 -7.00
C SER A 275 -14.88 21.62 -6.48
N PRO A 276 -15.63 22.50 -5.79
CA PRO A 276 -16.99 22.19 -5.29
C PRO A 276 -18.01 21.72 -6.33
N LYS A 277 -17.76 21.98 -7.63
CA LYS A 277 -18.62 21.55 -8.74
C LYS A 277 -18.14 20.24 -9.39
N SER A 278 -17.32 19.46 -8.69
CA SER A 278 -16.74 18.22 -9.21
C SER A 278 -17.38 17.02 -8.52
N CYS A 279 -17.62 15.95 -9.27
CA CYS A 279 -18.27 14.73 -8.77
C CYS A 279 -17.49 14.00 -7.68
N ILE A 280 -16.20 14.31 -7.54
CA ILE A 280 -15.35 13.74 -6.49
C ILE A 280 -15.16 14.70 -5.30
N TYR A 281 -15.94 15.80 -5.23
CA TYR A 281 -15.93 16.72 -4.09
C TYR A 281 -16.80 16.18 -2.94
N THR A 282 -16.27 15.21 -2.21
CA THR A 282 -16.85 14.65 -0.98
C THR A 282 -15.95 14.91 0.21
N GLU A 283 -16.50 14.98 1.42
CA GLU A 283 -15.71 15.09 2.65
C GLU A 283 -14.67 13.95 2.74
N ASP A 284 -15.09 12.71 2.49
CA ASP A 284 -14.25 11.51 2.55
C ASP A 284 -13.04 11.57 1.61
N ALA A 285 -13.21 12.09 0.39
CA ALA A 285 -12.12 12.21 -0.59
C ALA A 285 -11.14 13.35 -0.27
N ASN A 286 -11.43 14.16 0.75
CA ASN A 286 -10.62 15.30 1.18
C ASN A 286 -10.02 15.11 2.58
N THR A 287 -10.44 14.10 3.33
CA THR A 287 -10.07 13.95 4.74
C THR A 287 -8.62 13.49 4.90
N ILE A 288 -7.95 14.03 5.92
CA ILE A 288 -6.64 13.57 6.37
C ILE A 288 -6.86 12.76 7.65
N THR A 289 -6.43 11.52 7.66
CA THR A 289 -6.69 10.56 8.75
C THR A 289 -5.39 10.14 9.42
N LEU A 290 -5.42 10.10 10.74
CA LEU A 290 -4.30 9.68 11.60
C LEU A 290 -4.78 8.54 12.51
N THR A 291 -3.99 7.49 12.74
CA THR A 291 -4.50 6.35 13.54
C THR A 291 -4.63 6.67 15.04
N GLN A 292 -5.61 6.05 15.69
CA GLN A 292 -5.80 6.03 17.14
C GLN A 292 -6.09 4.61 17.59
N VAL A 293 -5.31 4.09 18.52
CA VAL A 293 -5.46 2.74 19.05
C VAL A 293 -6.07 2.83 20.44
N GLU A 294 -7.15 2.09 20.65
CA GLU A 294 -7.86 1.98 21.93
C GLU A 294 -7.83 0.53 22.42
N ASP A 295 -7.77 0.34 23.74
CA ASP A 295 -7.99 -0.97 24.38
C ASP A 295 -9.50 -1.29 24.45
N THR A 296 -9.84 -2.53 24.81
CA THR A 296 -11.20 -3.08 24.96
C THR A 296 -12.09 -2.23 25.89
N ASP A 297 -11.48 -1.54 26.85
CA ASP A 297 -12.15 -0.63 27.79
C ASP A 297 -12.30 0.81 27.27
N GLY A 298 -11.89 1.09 26.03
CA GLY A 298 -11.93 2.42 25.40
C GLY A 298 -10.81 3.36 25.88
N THR A 299 -9.74 2.81 26.46
CA THR A 299 -8.57 3.59 26.87
C THR A 299 -7.64 3.77 25.68
N ILE A 300 -7.25 5.02 25.38
CA ILE A 300 -6.34 5.33 24.28
C ILE A 300 -4.94 4.78 24.62
N LEU A 301 -4.47 3.83 23.82
CA LEU A 301 -3.13 3.24 23.91
C LEU A 301 -2.10 4.06 23.11
N TYR A 302 -2.52 4.57 21.95
CA TYR A 302 -1.73 5.42 21.07
C TYR A 302 -2.64 6.36 20.31
N GLN A 303 -2.23 7.62 20.15
CA GLN A 303 -2.92 8.58 19.31
C GLN A 303 -1.90 9.32 18.45
N ALA A 304 -2.04 9.21 17.13
CA ALA A 304 -1.20 9.95 16.20
C ALA A 304 -1.49 11.45 16.23
N GLN A 305 -0.42 12.24 16.10
CA GLN A 305 -0.41 13.68 16.19
C GLN A 305 -0.21 14.34 14.82
N ALA A 306 -0.86 15.48 14.60
CA ALA A 306 -0.53 16.45 13.57
C ALA A 306 0.37 17.52 14.18
N ILE A 307 1.59 17.67 13.66
CA ILE A 307 2.64 18.53 14.21
C ILE A 307 3.15 19.49 13.13
N SER A 308 3.24 20.78 13.46
CA SER A 308 3.96 21.77 12.65
C SER A 308 5.29 22.09 13.35
N ALA A 309 6.39 21.56 12.84
CA ALA A 309 7.67 21.54 13.54
C ALA A 309 8.58 22.75 13.24
N GLY A 310 8.22 23.58 12.23
CA GLY A 310 9.05 24.68 11.75
C GLY A 310 8.77 26.05 12.37
N GLY A 311 7.67 26.22 13.10
CA GLY A 311 7.20 27.54 13.58
C GLY A 311 6.64 28.46 12.47
N ASP A 312 6.74 28.03 11.22
CA ASP A 312 6.10 28.65 10.07
C ASP A 312 4.62 28.25 9.98
N THR A 313 3.91 28.84 9.01
CA THR A 313 2.48 28.63 8.84
C THR A 313 2.19 27.94 7.51
N GLU A 314 1.86 26.66 7.57
CA GLU A 314 1.33 25.90 6.43
C GLU A 314 -0.16 26.18 6.23
N ARG A 315 -0.69 25.82 5.05
CA ARG A 315 -2.10 26.06 4.72
C ARG A 315 -2.86 24.80 4.43
N ILE A 316 -4.03 24.66 5.04
CA ILE A 316 -4.96 23.57 4.81
C ILE A 316 -6.27 24.13 4.27
N ASP A 317 -6.70 23.65 3.11
CA ASP A 317 -8.05 23.95 2.62
C ASP A 317 -9.05 23.01 3.31
N LEU A 318 -10.12 23.57 3.89
CA LEU A 318 -11.19 22.82 4.52
C LEU A 318 -12.33 22.50 3.54
N PHE A 319 -12.91 21.33 3.72
CA PHE A 319 -14.13 20.95 3.01
C PHE A 319 -15.31 21.76 3.55
N ASP A 320 -16.06 22.37 2.63
CA ASP A 320 -17.27 23.12 2.97
C ASP A 320 -18.39 22.76 1.99
N SER A 321 -19.57 22.47 2.53
CA SER A 321 -20.79 22.24 1.76
C SER A 321 -21.49 23.54 1.34
N ASP A 322 -21.25 24.65 2.05
CA ASP A 322 -21.95 25.94 1.91
C ASP A 322 -21.24 26.97 0.99
N ASP A 323 -21.97 27.98 0.50
CA ASP A 323 -21.48 28.97 -0.49
C ASP A 323 -21.26 30.37 0.13
N PRO A 324 -20.07 31.01 -0.02
CA PRO A 324 -18.89 30.58 -0.77
C PRO A 324 -18.00 29.56 -0.02
N PRO A 325 -17.58 28.46 -0.69
CA PRO A 325 -16.76 27.42 -0.08
C PRO A 325 -15.30 27.86 -0.15
N ARG A 326 -14.68 28.13 0.99
CA ARG A 326 -13.22 28.09 1.22
C ARG A 326 -12.90 28.79 2.53
N ALA A 327 -12.84 28.00 3.60
CA ALA A 327 -11.93 28.33 4.68
C ALA A 327 -10.58 27.66 4.36
N THR A 328 -9.57 28.48 4.08
CA THR A 328 -8.18 28.02 4.22
C THR A 328 -7.77 28.36 5.63
N VAL A 329 -7.25 27.37 6.34
CA VAL A 329 -6.79 27.51 7.71
C VAL A 329 -5.28 27.39 7.78
N ASP A 330 -4.73 28.11 8.74
CA ASP A 330 -3.32 28.11 9.04
C ASP A 330 -3.02 26.92 9.95
N PHE A 331 -2.07 26.08 9.54
CA PHE A 331 -1.50 25.01 10.34
C PHE A 331 -0.13 25.49 10.82
N SER A 332 0.09 25.48 12.13
CA SER A 332 1.25 26.10 12.79
C SER A 332 1.38 25.54 14.20
N GLY A 333 2.44 25.86 14.93
CA GLY A 333 2.59 25.44 16.34
C GLY A 333 1.52 25.99 17.29
N ASP A 334 0.69 26.96 16.89
CA ASP A 334 -0.48 27.42 17.67
C ASP A 334 -1.77 26.66 17.31
N THR A 335 -1.76 26.01 16.14
CA THR A 335 -2.89 25.32 15.51
C THR A 335 -2.54 23.88 15.15
N ASP A 336 -1.60 23.28 15.89
CA ASP A 336 -1.26 21.86 15.83
C ASP A 336 -1.84 21.12 17.05
N SER A 337 -1.66 19.79 17.04
CA SER A 337 -2.38 18.88 17.93
C SER A 337 -1.66 18.60 19.25
N ILE A 338 -0.48 19.18 19.46
CA ILE A 338 0.32 18.98 20.67
C ILE A 338 0.15 20.15 21.64
N ASN A 339 0.29 19.87 22.93
CA ASN A 339 0.24 20.91 23.96
C ASN A 339 1.62 21.56 24.11
N GLY A 340 1.88 22.59 23.30
CA GLY A 340 3.16 23.31 23.24
C GLY A 340 3.61 23.53 21.80
N SER A 341 4.77 24.15 21.61
CA SER A 341 5.35 24.34 20.28
C SER A 341 6.71 23.66 20.21
N ILE A 342 6.88 22.76 19.25
CA ILE A 342 8.18 22.20 18.89
C ILE A 342 8.91 23.27 18.08
N ASN A 343 9.81 24.00 18.75
CA ASN A 343 10.69 24.94 18.07
C ASN A 343 11.99 24.22 17.70
N ASN A 344 12.38 24.23 16.42
CA ASN A 344 13.65 23.67 15.94
C ASN A 344 13.85 22.15 16.20
N LEU A 345 12.80 21.33 16.06
CA LEU A 345 12.83 19.85 16.24
C LEU A 345 13.17 19.33 17.64
N THR A 346 13.36 20.17 18.66
CA THR A 346 13.65 19.68 20.01
C THR A 346 12.39 19.12 20.66
N GLY A 347 12.41 17.85 21.10
CA GLY A 347 11.25 17.15 21.67
C GLY A 347 10.29 16.57 20.62
N PHE A 348 10.68 16.58 19.34
CA PHE A 348 9.90 15.93 18.27
C PHE A 348 10.00 14.41 18.33
N ASP A 349 11.19 13.90 18.66
CA ASP A 349 11.50 12.49 18.81
C ASP A 349 10.60 11.79 19.83
N ASP A 350 10.18 12.51 20.87
CA ASP A 350 9.25 12.04 21.89
C ASP A 350 7.89 11.61 21.32
N TYR A 351 7.41 12.24 20.24
CA TYR A 351 6.13 11.93 19.61
C TYR A 351 6.25 10.86 18.50
N THR A 352 7.41 10.77 17.84
CA THR A 352 7.62 9.82 16.74
C THR A 352 7.35 8.38 17.14
N LEU A 353 6.92 7.57 16.17
CA LEU A 353 6.75 6.14 16.37
C LEU A 353 8.08 5.49 16.75
N ASN A 354 8.03 4.53 17.67
CA ASN A 354 9.15 3.67 18.00
C ASN A 354 9.31 2.63 16.88
N PRO A 355 10.36 2.73 16.04
CA PRO A 355 10.52 1.84 14.91
C PRO A 355 10.78 0.41 15.37
N LEU A 356 11.46 0.21 16.51
CA LEU A 356 11.78 -1.14 16.99
C LEU A 356 10.50 -1.90 17.31
N ILE A 357 9.66 -1.36 18.19
CA ILE A 357 8.38 -1.98 18.59
C ILE A 357 7.46 -2.16 17.37
N LEU A 358 7.41 -1.16 16.48
CA LEU A 358 6.58 -1.26 15.28
C LEU A 358 7.03 -2.38 14.33
N TYR A 359 8.35 -2.56 14.16
CA TYR A 359 8.91 -3.61 13.32
C TYR A 359 8.95 -4.97 14.01
N THR A 360 8.99 -5.05 15.35
CA THR A 360 9.09 -6.33 16.07
C THR A 360 7.75 -6.85 16.57
N GLU A 361 6.76 -5.99 16.80
CA GLU A 361 5.50 -6.37 17.46
C GLU A 361 4.24 -5.90 16.70
N ASP A 362 4.38 -5.10 15.62
CA ASP A 362 3.28 -4.43 14.92
C ASP A 362 2.47 -3.45 15.80
N ILE A 363 3.06 -2.99 16.91
CA ILE A 363 2.36 -2.11 17.86
C ILE A 363 2.78 -0.66 17.61
N LEU A 364 1.78 0.22 17.48
CA LEU A 364 1.98 1.66 17.39
C LEU A 364 2.23 2.22 18.80
N VAL A 365 3.49 2.60 19.07
CA VAL A 365 3.90 3.22 20.33
C VAL A 365 4.80 4.42 20.02
N SER A 366 4.58 5.51 20.74
CA SER A 366 5.43 6.70 20.66
C SER A 366 6.73 6.49 21.47
N ARG A 367 7.88 7.00 20.99
CA ARG A 367 9.18 6.80 21.66
C ARG A 367 9.22 7.39 23.08
N GLY A 368 8.60 8.55 23.29
CA GLY A 368 8.63 9.25 24.57
C GLY A 368 7.90 8.52 25.70
N LYS A 369 6.87 7.71 25.38
CA LYS A 369 6.10 6.92 26.35
C LYS A 369 6.93 5.85 27.07
N GLN A 370 8.09 5.47 26.52
CA GLN A 370 8.93 4.40 27.06
C GLN A 370 9.84 4.84 28.22
N ASN A 371 9.99 6.15 28.46
CA ASN A 371 10.90 6.68 29.48
C ASN A 371 10.27 6.88 30.87
N ASP A 372 9.00 6.50 31.06
CA ASP A 372 8.26 6.81 32.30
C ASP A 372 8.48 5.78 33.43
N ASP A 373 9.36 4.78 33.22
CA ASP A 373 9.60 3.74 34.22
C ASP A 373 10.66 4.07 35.29
N ASP A 374 11.51 5.10 35.18
CA ASP A 374 12.37 5.56 36.30
C ASP A 374 13.11 6.90 35.99
N ASP A 375 12.98 7.90 36.89
CA ASP A 375 13.90 9.05 37.10
C ASP A 375 14.11 10.11 35.98
N HIS A 376 13.06 10.80 35.50
CA HIS A 376 13.21 12.12 34.83
C HIS A 376 12.48 13.26 35.54
N ASP A 377 12.84 13.52 36.78
CA ASP A 377 12.38 14.62 37.64
C ASP A 377 13.09 15.98 37.40
N GLY A 378 13.64 16.22 36.20
CA GLY A 378 14.60 17.32 35.96
C GLY A 378 14.36 18.29 34.81
N TYR A 379 13.58 17.96 33.78
CA TYR A 379 13.31 18.85 32.65
C TYR A 379 11.81 18.88 32.39
N GLY A 380 11.24 20.08 32.23
CA GLY A 380 9.81 20.34 32.36
C GLY A 380 8.93 19.34 31.64
N SER A 381 8.02 18.71 32.41
CA SER A 381 6.79 18.02 32.04
C SER A 381 6.20 18.51 30.70
N TYR A 382 6.72 18.00 29.59
CA TYR A 382 5.90 17.82 28.40
C TYR A 382 5.07 16.58 28.71
N ASP A 383 3.75 16.73 28.65
CA ASP A 383 2.80 15.66 28.91
C ASP A 383 2.90 14.69 27.72
N VAL A 384 3.87 13.77 27.75
CA VAL A 384 4.21 12.88 26.62
C VAL A 384 3.29 11.66 26.55
N ASP A 385 2.05 11.79 27.05
CA ASP A 385 1.09 10.70 27.21
C ASP A 385 0.69 10.02 25.88
N GLY A 386 1.20 10.49 24.74
CA GLY A 386 0.80 10.01 23.42
C GLY A 386 -0.68 10.29 23.15
N VAL A 387 -1.28 11.20 23.94
CA VAL A 387 -2.65 11.68 23.85
C VAL A 387 -2.61 13.13 23.39
N ARG A 388 -3.51 13.45 22.46
CA ARG A 388 -3.63 14.77 21.83
C ARG A 388 -3.98 15.87 22.85
N ASP A 389 -3.57 17.11 22.57
CA ASP A 389 -4.03 18.28 23.33
C ASP A 389 -5.57 18.30 23.40
N PRO A 390 -6.17 18.29 24.61
CA PRO A 390 -7.62 18.38 24.78
C PRO A 390 -8.26 19.63 24.14
N SER A 391 -7.46 20.66 23.84
CA SER A 391 -7.91 21.87 23.16
C SER A 391 -8.04 21.71 21.64
N TRP A 392 -7.46 20.65 21.05
CA TRP A 392 -7.60 20.33 19.63
C TRP A 392 -9.05 20.04 19.25
N GLY A 393 -9.58 20.72 18.23
CA GLY A 393 -10.98 20.59 17.82
C GLY A 393 -12.00 21.22 18.78
N GLN A 394 -11.53 21.89 19.83
CA GLN A 394 -12.36 22.82 20.63
C GLN A 394 -12.17 24.28 20.20
N ARG A 395 -11.23 24.55 19.29
CA ARG A 395 -10.99 25.89 18.73
C ARG A 395 -12.11 26.18 17.73
N GLN A 396 -12.71 27.37 17.79
CA GLN A 396 -13.90 27.73 17.00
C GLN A 396 -13.68 27.62 15.49
N ASP A 397 -14.79 27.46 14.74
CA ASP A 397 -14.95 27.44 13.27
C ASP A 397 -13.67 27.63 12.44
N ASN A 398 -13.36 26.64 11.60
CA ASN A 398 -12.18 26.56 10.74
C ASN A 398 -10.90 26.19 11.50
N ASP A 399 -10.92 25.03 12.16
CA ASP A 399 -9.75 24.41 12.78
C ASP A 399 -9.18 23.36 11.79
N PRO A 400 -7.85 23.21 11.65
CA PRO A 400 -7.24 22.04 11.01
C PRO A 400 -7.89 20.70 11.40
N SER A 401 -8.42 20.55 12.61
CA SER A 401 -9.17 19.36 13.07
C SER A 401 -10.41 19.02 12.23
N ASP A 402 -10.99 20.00 11.53
CA ASP A 402 -12.16 19.77 10.67
C ASP A 402 -11.81 18.86 9.48
N ARG A 403 -10.53 18.84 9.07
CA ARG A 403 -10.02 17.99 7.99
C ARG A 403 -9.05 16.91 8.49
N ILE A 404 -8.28 17.17 9.54
CA ILE A 404 -7.34 16.22 10.13
C ILE A 404 -7.99 15.56 11.35
N ARG A 405 -8.37 14.29 11.21
CA ARG A 405 -9.08 13.54 12.25
C ARG A 405 -8.31 12.28 12.61
N ASN A 406 -8.50 11.81 13.86
CA ASN A 406 -8.11 10.44 14.13
C ASN A 406 -9.19 9.52 13.61
N ASP A 407 -8.78 8.52 12.85
CA ASP A 407 -9.66 7.48 12.39
C ASP A 407 -8.84 6.21 12.21
N VAL A 408 -9.38 5.07 12.65
CA VAL A 408 -8.73 3.78 12.46
C VAL A 408 -9.00 3.38 11.03
N GLN A 409 -7.99 3.49 10.18
CA GLN A 409 -8.08 2.87 8.87
C GLN A 409 -7.54 1.45 8.97
N ARG A 410 -8.31 0.51 8.42
CA ARG A 410 -7.73 -0.81 8.14
C ARG A 410 -6.56 -0.61 7.20
N LYS A 411 -5.46 -1.30 7.48
CA LYS A 411 -4.28 -1.26 6.64
C LYS A 411 -4.75 -1.69 5.24
N PRO A 412 -4.68 -0.83 4.20
CA PRO A 412 -4.81 -1.29 2.83
C PRO A 412 -3.76 -2.38 2.62
N TYR A 413 -3.92 -3.17 1.57
CA TYR A 413 -3.06 -4.30 1.21
C TYR A 413 -1.58 -3.94 0.94
N VAL A 414 -0.95 -3.11 1.76
CA VAL A 414 0.28 -2.39 1.50
C VAL A 414 1.40 -3.10 2.23
N ASP A 415 2.21 -3.73 1.37
CA ASP A 415 3.67 -3.76 1.43
C ASP A 415 4.19 -4.59 2.61
N ASP A 416 4.17 -5.90 2.41
CA ASP A 416 5.29 -6.67 2.91
C ASP A 416 6.53 -6.14 2.19
N THR A 417 7.55 -5.73 2.94
CA THR A 417 8.86 -5.34 2.38
C THR A 417 9.59 -6.52 1.71
N TYR A 418 8.86 -7.60 1.40
CA TYR A 418 9.35 -8.90 1.03
C TYR A 418 8.73 -9.35 -0.29
N ARG A 419 9.37 -10.34 -0.89
CA ARG A 419 8.92 -11.00 -2.12
C ARG A 419 8.12 -12.22 -1.71
N ALA A 420 7.32 -12.78 -2.63
CA ALA A 420 6.54 -14.01 -2.38
C ALA A 420 7.46 -15.25 -2.30
N ASP A 421 8.29 -15.33 -1.26
CA ASP A 421 9.35 -16.32 -1.09
C ASP A 421 8.99 -17.47 -0.14
N ASP A 422 7.76 -17.50 0.37
CA ASP A 422 7.20 -18.53 1.26
C ASP A 422 7.99 -18.67 2.57
N ARG A 423 8.61 -17.58 3.05
CA ARG A 423 9.38 -17.56 4.30
C ARG A 423 8.90 -16.46 5.22
N TRP A 424 9.02 -16.72 6.52
CA TRP A 424 8.80 -15.68 7.52
C TRP A 424 9.88 -14.60 7.38
N GLY A 425 9.51 -13.44 6.88
CA GLY A 425 10.24 -12.20 7.03
C GLY A 425 10.09 -11.63 8.45
N PRO A 426 10.87 -10.60 8.79
CA PRO A 426 10.80 -9.90 10.08
C PRO A 426 9.50 -9.13 10.28
N LYS A 427 8.50 -9.27 9.40
CA LYS A 427 7.18 -8.71 9.61
C LYS A 427 6.53 -9.51 10.76
N PRO A 428 6.14 -8.86 11.85
CA PRO A 428 5.65 -9.57 13.03
C PRO A 428 4.24 -10.12 12.83
N LYS A 429 3.46 -9.53 11.92
CA LYS A 429 2.10 -9.95 11.58
C LYS A 429 1.85 -9.84 10.08
N TYR A 430 1.36 -10.91 9.46
CA TYR A 430 1.14 -11.00 8.02
C TYR A 430 -0.25 -10.57 7.59
N GLY A 431 -1.28 -11.01 8.29
CA GLY A 431 -2.69 -10.72 8.05
C GLY A 431 -3.38 -10.12 9.28
N GLU A 432 -4.69 -10.32 9.42
CA GLU A 432 -5.50 -9.76 10.51
C GLU A 432 -5.76 -10.78 11.64
N GLU A 433 -5.61 -12.08 11.37
CA GLU A 433 -5.85 -13.12 12.37
C GLU A 433 -4.73 -13.18 13.41
N ALA A 434 -5.06 -13.67 14.60
CA ALA A 434 -4.07 -13.87 15.66
C ALA A 434 -2.96 -14.85 15.23
N ASP A 435 -3.33 -15.84 14.39
CA ASP A 435 -2.43 -16.89 13.91
C ASP A 435 -1.59 -16.47 12.69
N ASP A 436 -1.81 -15.26 12.16
CA ASP A 436 -0.99 -14.65 11.10
C ASP A 436 0.29 -14.00 11.64
N GLN A 437 0.54 -14.14 12.94
CA GLN A 437 1.77 -13.70 13.57
C GLN A 437 2.90 -14.70 13.30
N ILE A 438 4.12 -14.18 13.24
CA ILE A 438 5.29 -15.06 13.21
C ILE A 438 5.31 -15.92 14.50
N PRO A 439 5.52 -17.25 14.42
CA PRO A 439 5.46 -18.11 15.61
C PRO A 439 6.44 -17.74 16.72
N ASP A 440 7.64 -17.28 16.35
CA ASP A 440 8.68 -16.76 17.23
C ASP A 440 9.66 -15.91 16.38
N PHE A 441 10.38 -14.96 16.99
CA PHE A 441 11.42 -14.17 16.30
C PHE A 441 12.51 -15.06 15.67
N GLY A 442 12.77 -16.23 16.26
CA GLY A 442 13.69 -17.23 15.71
C GLY A 442 13.20 -17.93 14.43
N SER A 443 11.93 -17.73 14.04
CA SER A 443 11.36 -18.27 12.81
C SER A 443 11.67 -17.44 11.57
N ASN A 444 12.26 -16.25 11.72
CA ASN A 444 12.70 -15.43 10.59
C ASN A 444 13.59 -16.24 9.62
N GLY A 445 13.23 -16.24 8.34
CA GLY A 445 13.88 -16.96 7.25
C GLY A 445 13.47 -18.43 7.11
N GLN A 446 12.70 -18.97 8.05
CA GLN A 446 12.16 -20.32 7.94
C GLN A 446 10.98 -20.35 6.99
N LEU A 447 10.76 -21.51 6.35
CA LEU A 447 9.62 -21.71 5.45
C LEU A 447 8.30 -21.60 6.23
N ILE A 448 7.35 -20.89 5.64
CA ILE A 448 5.96 -20.87 6.09
C ILE A 448 5.37 -22.28 5.84
N PRO A 449 4.62 -22.85 6.79
CA PRO A 449 3.96 -24.14 6.60
C PRO A 449 3.08 -24.17 5.34
N THR A 450 3.13 -25.28 4.59
CA THR A 450 2.45 -25.40 3.29
C THR A 450 0.92 -25.49 3.39
N ASP A 451 0.38 -25.65 4.59
CA ASP A 451 -1.05 -25.68 4.91
C ASP A 451 -1.63 -24.29 5.19
N ARG A 452 -0.81 -23.23 5.13
CA ARG A 452 -1.22 -21.83 5.30
C ARG A 452 -1.54 -21.16 3.97
N ASP A 453 -2.57 -21.64 3.28
CA ASP A 453 -3.02 -21.09 1.99
C ASP A 453 -3.40 -19.59 2.09
N ASP A 454 -3.84 -19.15 3.27
CA ASP A 454 -4.07 -17.74 3.62
C ASP A 454 -2.81 -16.86 3.52
N LEU A 455 -1.61 -17.45 3.70
CA LEU A 455 -0.33 -16.75 3.62
C LEU A 455 0.37 -16.95 2.28
N ILE A 456 0.36 -18.17 1.74
CA ILE A 456 1.16 -18.55 0.56
C ILE A 456 0.32 -18.92 -0.69
N GLY A 457 -1.01 -18.93 -0.59
CA GLY A 457 -1.89 -19.33 -1.68
C GLY A 457 -1.77 -18.45 -2.93
N LEU A 458 -1.78 -19.08 -4.11
CA LEU A 458 -1.86 -18.39 -5.41
C LEU A 458 -3.25 -18.52 -6.05
N ASP A 459 -4.03 -19.50 -5.61
CA ASP A 459 -5.34 -19.83 -6.16
C ASP A 459 -6.43 -18.98 -5.51
N ALA A 460 -6.60 -17.76 -6.01
CA ALA A 460 -7.74 -16.93 -5.61
C ALA A 460 -9.01 -17.39 -6.34
N PRO A 461 -10.18 -17.45 -5.68
CA PRO A 461 -11.46 -17.67 -6.33
C PRO A 461 -11.66 -16.67 -7.48
N PRO A 462 -12.19 -17.07 -8.65
CA PRO A 462 -12.44 -16.15 -9.77
C PRO A 462 -13.29 -14.94 -9.40
N GLU A 463 -14.19 -15.11 -8.44
CA GLU A 463 -15.05 -14.07 -7.88
C GLU A 463 -14.28 -13.09 -6.97
N PHE A 464 -13.17 -13.54 -6.37
CA PHE A 464 -12.38 -12.81 -5.37
C PHE A 464 -10.87 -12.85 -5.68
N PRO A 465 -10.42 -12.26 -6.79
CA PRO A 465 -9.01 -12.31 -7.21
C PRO A 465 -8.04 -11.57 -6.26
N GLN A 466 -8.57 -10.83 -5.28
CA GLN A 466 -7.82 -10.20 -4.19
C GLN A 466 -7.47 -11.14 -3.04
N GLU A 467 -8.12 -12.30 -2.93
CA GLU A 467 -7.91 -13.32 -1.89
C GLU A 467 -6.74 -14.23 -2.27
N VAL A 468 -5.56 -13.63 -2.37
CA VAL A 468 -4.28 -14.33 -2.52
C VAL A 468 -3.51 -14.30 -1.21
N GLY A 469 -2.52 -15.19 -1.08
CA GLY A 469 -1.63 -15.24 0.07
C GLY A 469 -1.01 -13.88 0.40
N VAL A 470 -0.96 -13.54 1.69
CA VAL A 470 -0.47 -12.23 2.15
C VAL A 470 1.06 -12.09 2.20
N ASP A 471 1.82 -13.19 2.09
CA ASP A 471 3.27 -13.17 1.88
C ASP A 471 3.60 -12.79 0.43
N GLY A 472 4.30 -11.68 0.18
CA GLY A 472 4.48 -11.15 -1.17
C GLY A 472 3.18 -10.76 -1.84
N TYR A 473 2.21 -10.23 -1.08
CA TYR A 473 0.83 -10.02 -1.53
C TYR A 473 0.73 -9.38 -2.91
N TRP A 474 1.50 -8.30 -3.16
CA TRP A 474 1.47 -7.62 -4.46
C TRP A 474 2.03 -8.47 -5.59
N GLU A 475 3.04 -9.28 -5.30
CA GLU A 475 3.60 -10.21 -6.27
C GLU A 475 2.58 -11.31 -6.61
N ARG A 476 1.92 -11.91 -5.61
CA ARG A 476 0.86 -12.92 -5.81
C ARG A 476 -0.38 -12.34 -6.49
N ARG A 477 -0.78 -11.12 -6.13
CA ARG A 477 -1.90 -10.43 -6.77
C ARG A 477 -1.60 -10.08 -8.23
N SER A 478 -0.37 -9.68 -8.52
CA SER A 478 0.05 -9.42 -9.91
C SER A 478 0.10 -10.70 -10.74
N TYR A 479 0.35 -11.85 -10.11
CA TYR A 479 0.31 -13.17 -10.74
C TYR A 479 -1.11 -13.54 -11.17
N THR A 480 -2.15 -13.26 -10.36
CA THR A 480 -3.54 -13.60 -10.68
C THR A 480 -4.22 -12.62 -11.64
N GLN A 481 -4.00 -11.31 -11.51
CA GLN A 481 -4.79 -10.29 -12.21
C GLN A 481 -3.99 -9.10 -12.78
N GLY A 482 -2.66 -9.19 -12.86
CA GLY A 482 -1.82 -8.01 -13.13
C GLY A 482 -0.67 -8.17 -14.13
N LEU A 483 0.16 -7.14 -14.10
CA LEU A 483 1.48 -7.06 -14.73
C LEU A 483 2.50 -7.11 -13.60
N ARG A 484 3.48 -8.00 -13.73
CA ARG A 484 4.59 -8.11 -12.78
C ARG A 484 5.88 -7.72 -13.48
N LEU A 485 6.60 -6.75 -12.92
CA LEU A 485 7.89 -6.28 -13.42
C LEU A 485 8.95 -6.52 -12.34
N ILE A 486 9.77 -7.56 -12.51
CA ILE A 486 10.78 -7.92 -11.52
C ILE A 486 12.15 -7.47 -12.00
N VAL A 487 12.72 -6.49 -11.31
CA VAL A 487 14.12 -6.08 -11.51
C VAL A 487 15.02 -7.03 -10.73
N GLY A 488 15.93 -7.69 -11.44
CA GLY A 488 16.91 -8.60 -10.86
C GLY A 488 18.08 -7.89 -10.18
N GLN A 489 18.90 -8.70 -9.51
CA GLN A 489 20.17 -8.24 -8.97
C GLN A 489 21.10 -7.79 -10.10
N ARG A 490 21.77 -6.67 -9.87
CA ARG A 490 22.72 -6.11 -10.82
C ARG A 490 24.07 -6.81 -10.70
N LEU A 491 24.60 -7.27 -11.82
CA LEU A 491 25.95 -7.80 -11.90
C LEU A 491 26.92 -6.68 -12.30
N GLU A 492 27.81 -6.31 -11.39
CA GLU A 492 28.90 -5.39 -11.67
C GLU A 492 30.04 -6.13 -12.37
N LEU A 493 30.60 -5.54 -13.43
CA LEU A 493 31.67 -6.15 -14.24
C LEU A 493 33.06 -5.52 -13.96
N GLY A 494 33.15 -4.68 -12.91
CA GLY A 494 34.37 -3.96 -12.52
C GLY A 494 34.43 -2.53 -13.08
N ASN A 495 35.53 -1.81 -12.83
CA ASN A 495 35.64 -0.40 -13.21
C ASN A 495 36.06 -0.21 -14.68
N ALA A 496 35.28 0.56 -15.45
CA ALA A 496 35.62 0.94 -16.83
C ALA A 496 36.84 1.90 -16.94
N PHE A 497 37.30 2.48 -15.83
CA PHE A 497 38.35 3.50 -15.74
C PHE A 497 39.66 3.03 -15.07
N ASP A 498 39.90 1.71 -15.07
CA ASP A 498 41.10 1.03 -14.55
C ASP A 498 41.09 0.80 -13.02
N TRP A 499 41.67 -0.33 -12.61
CA TRP A 499 41.80 -0.74 -11.21
C TRP A 499 42.95 0.03 -10.57
N GLN A 500 42.71 1.30 -10.22
CA GLN A 500 43.69 2.05 -9.43
C GLN A 500 43.72 1.46 -8.03
N GLY A 501 44.70 0.60 -7.75
CA GLY A 501 44.84 -0.19 -6.52
C GLY A 501 45.10 0.62 -5.24
N GLY A 502 44.23 1.56 -4.91
CA GLY A 502 44.39 2.53 -3.82
C GLY A 502 43.17 2.73 -2.93
N GLY A 503 42.20 1.81 -2.90
CA GLY A 503 41.06 1.87 -1.96
C GLY A 503 39.97 2.91 -2.27
N ASP A 504 40.24 3.86 -3.17
CA ASP A 504 39.29 4.89 -3.63
C ASP A 504 38.38 4.42 -4.79
N ASP A 505 38.35 3.12 -5.10
CA ASP A 505 37.49 2.58 -6.16
C ASP A 505 36.00 2.70 -5.77
N PRO A 506 35.12 3.18 -6.67
CA PRO A 506 33.68 3.21 -6.44
C PRO A 506 33.08 1.85 -6.04
N LEU A 507 33.67 0.75 -6.51
CA LEU A 507 33.24 -0.63 -6.29
C LEU A 507 33.63 -1.17 -4.90
N ASN A 508 34.70 -0.64 -4.30
CA ASN A 508 35.20 -1.17 -3.03
C ASN A 508 34.39 -0.63 -1.84
N PRO A 509 34.07 -1.49 -0.85
CA PRO A 509 33.49 -1.02 0.41
C PRO A 509 34.47 -0.08 1.11
N ILE A 510 33.96 1.01 1.69
CA ILE A 510 34.77 1.98 2.41
C ILE A 510 35.48 1.30 3.59
N GLU A 511 36.80 1.45 3.69
CA GLU A 511 37.57 0.89 4.81
C GLU A 511 37.05 1.44 6.16
N ASN A 512 36.91 0.54 7.15
CA ASN A 512 36.34 0.84 8.47
C ASN A 512 37.01 2.04 9.18
N ASN A 513 38.26 2.37 8.86
CA ASN A 513 39.04 3.38 9.54
C ASN A 513 39.01 4.76 8.87
N ALA A 514 38.35 4.93 7.73
CA ALA A 514 38.53 6.13 6.91
C ALA A 514 37.83 7.39 7.48
N HIS A 515 36.85 7.27 8.39
CA HIS A 515 36.01 8.41 8.80
C HIS A 515 35.69 8.40 10.30
N THR A 516 36.37 9.24 11.08
CA THR A 516 36.19 9.41 12.54
C THR A 516 35.14 10.48 12.89
N GLY A 517 34.09 10.65 12.09
CA GLY A 517 33.06 11.69 12.27
C GLY A 517 31.65 11.13 12.53
N SER A 518 30.72 11.98 13.00
CA SER A 518 29.33 11.61 13.39
C SER A 518 28.42 11.09 12.28
N ARG A 519 28.91 11.05 11.02
CA ARG A 519 28.16 10.56 9.84
C ARG A 519 28.90 9.43 9.10
N SER A 520 29.78 8.71 9.81
CA SER A 520 30.56 7.61 9.24
C SER A 520 29.67 6.48 8.71
N ASN A 521 28.62 6.11 9.44
CA ASN A 521 27.67 5.08 9.03
C ASN A 521 26.85 5.48 7.80
N GLU A 522 26.39 6.73 7.74
CA GLU A 522 25.69 7.26 6.57
C GLU A 522 26.59 7.25 5.33
N ARG A 523 27.85 7.71 5.46
CA ARG A 523 28.81 7.65 4.34
C ARG A 523 29.11 6.24 3.86
N ARG A 524 29.08 5.24 4.75
CA ARG A 524 29.20 3.82 4.39
C ARG A 524 27.99 3.29 3.62
N GLN A 525 26.81 3.89 3.81
CA GLN A 525 25.57 3.50 3.15
C GLN A 525 25.35 4.18 1.77
N LEU A 526 26.12 5.22 1.42
CA LEU A 526 26.00 5.98 0.16
C LEU A 526 26.50 5.23 -1.10
N LYS A 527 26.25 3.91 -1.24
CA LYS A 527 26.56 3.13 -2.47
C LYS A 527 25.86 3.70 -3.72
N THR A 528 24.68 4.29 -3.56
CA THR A 528 23.86 4.85 -4.66
C THR A 528 24.50 6.02 -5.41
N LEU A 529 25.53 6.68 -4.85
CA LEU A 529 26.25 7.76 -5.52
C LEU A 529 27.33 7.26 -6.50
N ARG A 530 27.55 5.95 -6.59
CA ARG A 530 28.66 5.30 -7.29
C ARG A 530 28.18 4.33 -8.37
N ASP A 531 27.24 4.76 -9.22
CA ASP A 531 26.74 3.98 -10.35
C ASP A 531 27.89 3.67 -11.33
N ASN A 532 28.27 2.40 -11.44
CA ASN A 532 29.35 1.96 -12.31
C ASN A 532 28.85 1.77 -13.76
N LEU A 533 29.62 2.24 -14.75
CA LEU A 533 29.25 2.10 -16.16
C LEU A 533 29.21 0.64 -16.62
N ALA A 534 30.09 -0.20 -16.08
CA ALA A 534 30.27 -1.57 -16.54
C ALA A 534 29.45 -2.54 -15.68
N ALA A 535 28.21 -2.76 -16.06
CA ALA A 535 27.29 -3.64 -15.35
C ALA A 535 26.27 -4.27 -16.30
N VAL A 536 25.55 -5.27 -15.81
CA VAL A 536 24.39 -5.88 -16.48
C VAL A 536 23.26 -6.03 -15.48
N GLN A 537 22.05 -5.67 -15.87
CA GLN A 537 20.87 -5.89 -15.05
C GLN A 537 19.65 -6.17 -15.93
N ALA A 538 18.89 -7.20 -15.54
CA ALA A 538 17.67 -7.60 -16.21
C ALA A 538 16.43 -7.24 -15.42
N THR A 539 15.38 -6.87 -16.14
CA THR A 539 14.00 -6.86 -15.64
C THR A 539 13.20 -7.92 -16.39
N ALA A 540 12.58 -8.85 -15.66
CA ALA A 540 11.67 -9.84 -16.22
C ALA A 540 10.23 -9.31 -16.19
N ILE A 541 9.51 -9.47 -17.30
CA ILE A 541 8.11 -9.02 -17.47
C ILE A 541 7.19 -10.22 -17.47
N TYR A 542 6.13 -10.20 -16.66
CA TYR A 542 5.08 -11.21 -16.64
C TYR A 542 3.72 -10.55 -16.78
N HIS A 543 2.78 -11.26 -17.40
CA HIS A 543 1.41 -10.80 -17.53
C HIS A 543 0.45 -11.97 -17.32
N HIS A 544 -0.52 -11.81 -16.43
CA HIS A 544 -1.40 -12.90 -16.00
C HIS A 544 -2.18 -13.56 -17.16
N ASN A 545 -2.55 -12.80 -18.20
CA ASN A 545 -3.30 -13.34 -19.35
C ASN A 545 -2.46 -14.15 -20.35
N ASP A 546 -1.12 -14.09 -20.26
CA ASP A 546 -0.23 -14.79 -21.20
C ASP A 546 0.30 -16.09 -20.59
N ASP A 547 1.29 -15.97 -19.70
CA ASP A 547 1.84 -17.02 -18.85
C ASP A 547 2.23 -16.34 -17.53
N SER A 548 1.50 -16.64 -16.46
CA SER A 548 1.73 -16.08 -15.13
C SER A 548 2.99 -16.68 -14.47
N ASP A 549 3.36 -17.91 -14.85
CA ASP A 549 4.48 -18.66 -14.31
C ASP A 549 5.82 -18.30 -14.97
N PHE A 550 5.79 -17.79 -16.22
CA PHE A 550 6.99 -17.55 -17.01
C PHE A 550 7.02 -16.17 -17.65
N PRO A 551 8.16 -15.46 -17.68
CA PRO A 551 8.18 -14.10 -18.21
C PRO A 551 8.05 -14.09 -19.73
N ALA A 552 7.25 -13.16 -20.23
CA ALA A 552 7.04 -12.93 -21.66
C ALA A 552 8.26 -12.30 -22.33
N ALA A 553 9.05 -11.52 -21.60
CA ALA A 553 10.25 -10.86 -22.11
C ALA A 553 11.22 -10.50 -20.99
N CYS A 554 12.47 -10.23 -21.37
CA CYS A 554 13.49 -9.65 -20.51
C CYS A 554 13.96 -8.31 -21.05
N LEU A 555 14.03 -7.29 -20.19
CA LEU A 555 14.50 -5.96 -20.52
C LEU A 555 15.86 -5.68 -19.89
N ALA A 556 16.74 -5.01 -20.62
CA ALA A 556 17.97 -4.46 -20.05
C ALA A 556 17.67 -3.13 -19.32
N THR A 557 17.96 -3.07 -18.02
CA THR A 557 17.63 -1.94 -17.12
C THR A 557 18.85 -1.46 -16.34
N THR A 558 19.98 -1.34 -17.03
CA THR A 558 21.32 -1.24 -16.41
C THR A 558 21.68 0.12 -15.79
N ALA A 559 21.04 1.23 -16.18
CA ALA A 559 21.49 2.58 -15.80
C ALA A 559 20.57 3.25 -14.78
N HIS A 560 21.16 3.83 -13.71
CA HIS A 560 20.42 4.47 -12.63
C HIS A 560 20.80 5.96 -12.47
N PRO A 561 19.92 6.92 -12.82
CA PRO A 561 20.22 8.34 -12.65
C PRO A 561 20.24 8.73 -11.16
N GLY A 562 21.42 8.92 -10.58
CA GLY A 562 21.60 9.40 -9.20
C GLY A 562 22.54 10.61 -9.05
N THR A 563 23.43 10.89 -10.00
CA THR A 563 24.36 12.03 -9.97
C THR A 563 24.53 12.68 -11.36
N SER A 564 25.17 13.85 -11.43
CA SER A 564 25.51 14.50 -12.70
C SER A 564 26.40 13.62 -13.61
N GLY A 565 27.25 12.78 -13.02
CA GLY A 565 28.05 11.78 -13.75
C GLY A 565 27.21 10.63 -14.29
N THR A 566 26.22 10.15 -13.53
CA THR A 566 25.29 9.11 -14.00
C THR A 566 24.30 9.64 -15.04
N LEU A 567 24.03 10.95 -15.11
CA LEU A 567 23.26 11.55 -16.20
C LEU A 567 24.01 11.46 -17.55
N GLY A 568 25.34 11.64 -17.53
CA GLY A 568 26.18 11.35 -18.70
C GLY A 568 26.22 9.86 -19.06
N THR A 569 26.09 8.99 -18.06
CA THR A 569 25.95 7.54 -18.21
C THR A 569 24.62 7.17 -18.87
N VAL A 570 23.50 7.74 -18.41
CA VAL A 570 22.17 7.52 -19.01
C VAL A 570 22.20 7.89 -20.48
N ALA A 571 22.81 9.03 -20.83
CA ALA A 571 22.96 9.46 -22.22
C ALA A 571 23.80 8.49 -23.07
N ARG A 572 24.72 7.71 -22.49
CA ARG A 572 25.49 6.66 -23.17
C ARG A 572 24.74 5.33 -23.22
N SER A 573 24.06 4.95 -22.14
CA SER A 573 23.32 3.70 -22.05
C SER A 573 22.09 3.67 -22.95
N THR A 574 21.50 4.83 -23.27
CA THR A 574 20.34 4.94 -24.19
C THR A 574 20.76 5.32 -25.62
N ARG A 575 22.06 5.41 -25.92
CA ARG A 575 22.54 5.76 -27.25
C ARG A 575 22.77 4.51 -28.07
N PHE A 576 21.90 4.31 -29.05
CA PHE A 576 22.00 3.21 -30.01
C PHE A 576 22.82 3.67 -31.21
N ILE A 577 23.99 3.05 -31.44
CA ILE A 577 24.88 3.36 -32.56
C ILE A 577 25.19 2.05 -33.27
N ASP A 578 25.17 2.03 -34.59
CA ASP A 578 25.66 0.87 -35.34
C ASP A 578 27.19 0.81 -35.26
N SER A 579 27.73 -0.38 -34.99
CA SER A 579 29.15 -0.63 -35.09
C SER A 579 29.61 -0.37 -36.53
N PRO A 580 30.61 0.51 -36.75
CA PRO A 580 31.10 0.79 -38.09
C PRO A 580 31.82 -0.41 -38.74
N LEU A 581 32.14 -1.45 -37.95
CA LEU A 581 32.86 -2.65 -38.40
C LEU A 581 31.90 -3.75 -38.84
N THR A 582 30.85 -4.02 -38.06
CA THR A 582 29.91 -5.12 -38.34
C THR A 582 28.59 -4.65 -38.95
N GLY A 583 28.25 -3.36 -38.82
CA GLY A 583 26.93 -2.83 -39.17
C GLY A 583 25.81 -3.29 -38.22
N GLU A 584 26.17 -3.98 -37.13
CA GLU A 584 25.25 -4.38 -36.08
C GLU A 584 25.18 -3.32 -35.00
N LEU A 585 24.04 -3.24 -34.34
CA LEU A 585 23.81 -2.27 -33.29
C LEU A 585 24.68 -2.55 -32.05
N GLU A 586 25.41 -1.54 -31.60
CA GLU A 586 26.41 -1.65 -30.55
C GLU A 586 25.75 -1.63 -29.16
N THR A 587 25.85 -2.77 -28.48
CA THR A 587 25.57 -2.90 -27.05
C THR A 587 26.85 -3.35 -26.38
N ASN A 588 27.33 -2.57 -25.40
CA ASN A 588 28.56 -2.87 -24.67
C ASN A 588 28.37 -2.68 -23.17
N PHE A 589 28.08 -3.79 -22.46
CA PHE A 589 27.92 -3.81 -21.02
C PHE A 589 29.22 -3.60 -20.24
N LEU A 590 30.38 -3.84 -20.86
CA LEU A 590 31.69 -3.58 -20.23
C LEU A 590 32.04 -2.08 -20.21
N GLN A 591 31.34 -1.26 -20.99
CA GLN A 591 31.61 0.19 -21.11
C GLN A 591 30.38 1.06 -20.87
N GLY A 592 29.21 0.47 -20.63
CA GLY A 592 27.95 1.19 -20.40
C GLY A 592 27.37 1.87 -21.65
N ILE A 593 27.64 1.33 -22.85
CA ILE A 593 27.19 1.91 -24.13
C ILE A 593 25.98 1.14 -24.64
N GLY A 594 24.86 1.83 -24.86
CA GLY A 594 23.65 1.21 -25.41
C GLY A 594 23.10 0.06 -24.55
N THR A 595 23.28 0.09 -23.23
CA THR A 595 22.96 -1.02 -22.31
C THR A 595 21.57 -0.96 -21.68
N ASN A 596 20.76 0.05 -22.00
CA ASN A 596 19.45 0.27 -21.38
C ASN A 596 18.32 0.34 -22.42
N GLY A 597 17.16 -0.25 -22.11
CA GLY A 597 15.96 -0.22 -22.97
C GLY A 597 15.91 -1.29 -24.06
N TRP A 598 16.74 -2.33 -23.97
CA TRP A 598 16.73 -3.47 -24.89
C TRP A 598 15.75 -4.55 -24.47
N GLU A 599 14.97 -5.06 -25.41
CA GLU A 599 14.19 -6.28 -25.24
C GLU A 599 15.00 -7.50 -25.70
N PHE A 600 15.06 -8.50 -24.85
CA PHE A 600 15.69 -9.79 -25.05
C PHE A 600 14.66 -10.90 -24.91
N ASN A 601 14.97 -12.04 -25.52
CA ASN A 601 14.17 -13.25 -25.37
C ASN A 601 14.07 -13.66 -23.89
N SER A 602 13.01 -14.39 -23.57
CA SER A 602 12.77 -14.96 -22.24
C SER A 602 13.93 -15.86 -21.76
N PRO A 603 14.03 -16.11 -20.44
CA PRO A 603 15.10 -16.87 -19.80
C PRO A 603 15.41 -18.19 -20.51
N GLY A 604 16.69 -18.48 -20.73
CA GLY A 604 17.13 -19.71 -21.40
C GLY A 604 16.72 -19.82 -22.87
N ASN A 605 16.17 -18.75 -23.47
CA ASN A 605 15.56 -18.76 -24.80
C ASN A 605 14.38 -19.76 -24.91
N GLU A 606 13.71 -20.01 -23.79
CA GLU A 606 12.51 -20.83 -23.70
C GLU A 606 11.26 -19.96 -23.80
N THR A 607 10.10 -20.56 -24.11
CA THR A 607 8.82 -19.83 -24.21
C THR A 607 7.78 -20.30 -23.19
N THR A 608 8.13 -21.22 -22.30
CA THR A 608 7.22 -21.79 -21.30
C THR A 608 7.98 -22.14 -20.02
N ALA A 609 7.28 -22.10 -18.88
CA ALA A 609 7.84 -22.53 -17.59
C ALA A 609 8.39 -23.97 -17.64
N GLY A 610 7.70 -24.90 -18.32
CA GLY A 610 8.11 -26.31 -18.42
C GLY A 610 9.40 -26.53 -19.22
N GLY A 611 9.63 -25.73 -20.27
CA GLY A 611 10.87 -25.75 -21.04
C GLY A 611 12.05 -25.29 -20.18
N PHE A 612 11.87 -24.14 -19.51
CA PHE A 612 12.89 -23.60 -18.59
C PHE A 612 13.16 -24.53 -17.41
N ALA A 613 12.13 -25.14 -16.83
CA ALA A 613 12.26 -26.13 -15.77
C ALA A 613 13.14 -27.31 -16.18
N SER A 614 13.09 -27.73 -17.45
CA SER A 614 13.92 -28.82 -17.95
C SER A 614 15.41 -28.46 -17.96
N LEU A 615 15.74 -27.21 -18.28
CA LEU A 615 17.13 -26.69 -18.25
C LEU A 615 17.64 -26.53 -16.81
N ILE A 616 16.80 -26.01 -15.92
CA ILE A 616 17.20 -25.73 -14.52
C ILE A 616 17.32 -26.99 -13.67
N ASN A 617 16.43 -27.97 -13.87
CA ASN A 617 16.48 -29.22 -13.12
C ASN A 617 17.64 -30.14 -13.58
N ASP A 618 18.24 -29.89 -14.74
CA ASP A 618 19.45 -30.60 -15.20
C ASP A 618 20.72 -29.87 -14.74
N SER A 619 21.38 -30.40 -13.72
CA SER A 619 22.65 -29.86 -13.19
C SER A 619 23.79 -29.81 -14.21
N ASP A 620 23.71 -30.59 -15.30
CA ASP A 620 24.71 -30.61 -16.36
C ASP A 620 24.44 -29.60 -17.47
N ASP A 621 23.27 -28.95 -17.49
CA ASP A 621 22.92 -27.95 -18.48
C ASP A 621 23.85 -26.71 -18.38
N PRO A 622 24.30 -26.14 -19.52
CA PRO A 622 25.17 -24.96 -19.51
C PRO A 622 24.59 -23.76 -18.77
N LEU A 623 23.27 -23.51 -18.88
CA LEU A 623 22.63 -22.40 -18.18
C LEU A 623 22.63 -22.65 -16.67
N ARG A 624 22.26 -23.85 -16.24
CA ARG A 624 22.26 -24.22 -14.82
C ARG A 624 23.64 -24.07 -14.19
N ARG A 625 24.69 -24.50 -14.91
CA ARG A 625 26.09 -24.32 -14.48
C ARG A 625 26.51 -22.86 -14.41
N ALA A 626 26.09 -22.03 -15.38
CA ALA A 626 26.40 -20.61 -15.37
C ALA A 626 25.75 -19.90 -14.18
N LEU A 627 24.50 -20.24 -13.85
CA LEU A 627 23.80 -19.74 -12.66
C LEU A 627 24.49 -20.18 -11.37
N THR A 628 24.90 -21.45 -11.25
CA THR A 628 25.69 -21.92 -10.12
C THR A 628 26.98 -21.12 -9.98
N ASN A 629 27.72 -20.91 -11.07
CA ASN A 629 28.96 -20.13 -11.00
C ASN A 629 28.72 -18.69 -10.54
N LEU A 630 27.66 -18.04 -11.04
CA LEU A 630 27.28 -16.70 -10.62
C LEU A 630 26.93 -16.65 -9.12
N ALA A 631 26.13 -17.62 -8.67
CA ALA A 631 25.71 -17.75 -7.28
C ALA A 631 26.90 -17.91 -6.32
N TYR A 632 27.88 -18.73 -6.68
CA TYR A 632 29.07 -18.95 -5.86
C TYR A 632 30.12 -17.84 -6.01
N PHE A 633 30.06 -17.04 -7.08
CA PHE A 633 30.97 -15.91 -7.32
C PHE A 633 30.60 -14.67 -6.49
N ALA A 634 29.30 -14.34 -6.44
CA ALA A 634 28.82 -13.08 -5.85
C ALA A 634 27.68 -13.28 -4.81
N GLY A 635 27.34 -14.53 -4.46
CA GLY A 635 26.39 -14.85 -3.41
C GLY A 635 27.09 -15.35 -2.15
N ASP A 636 26.76 -14.74 -1.02
CA ASP A 636 27.13 -15.21 0.31
C ASP A 636 26.20 -16.37 0.71
N PRO A 637 26.72 -17.51 1.21
CA PRO A 637 25.85 -18.61 1.67
C PRO A 637 24.86 -18.17 2.75
N ASP A 638 25.28 -17.25 3.63
CA ASP A 638 24.51 -16.80 4.79
C ASP A 638 23.97 -15.37 4.60
N GLY A 639 24.14 -14.80 3.41
CA GLY A 639 23.64 -13.47 3.04
C GLY A 639 22.27 -13.47 2.38
N ALA A 640 21.69 -14.63 2.09
CA ALA A 640 20.33 -14.69 1.56
C ALA A 640 19.36 -14.16 2.62
N PHE A 641 18.34 -13.42 2.20
CA PHE A 641 17.47 -12.77 3.17
C PHE A 641 16.60 -13.79 3.95
N PRO A 642 16.38 -13.61 5.26
CA PRO A 642 17.07 -12.68 6.16
C PRO A 642 18.53 -13.13 6.37
N PRO A 643 19.51 -12.23 6.19
CA PRO A 643 20.91 -12.59 6.35
C PRO A 643 21.21 -12.99 7.79
N LEU A 644 22.09 -13.99 7.96
CA LEU A 644 22.53 -14.44 9.27
C LEU A 644 23.15 -13.28 10.05
N GLN A 645 22.73 -13.12 11.30
CA GLN A 645 23.38 -12.20 12.24
C GLN A 645 24.34 -13.02 13.10
N ASP A 646 25.64 -12.87 12.86
CA ASP A 646 26.67 -13.49 13.69
C ASP A 646 26.63 -12.92 15.11
N ASP A 647 26.95 -13.77 16.10
CA ASP A 647 27.06 -13.33 17.48
C ASP A 647 28.24 -12.37 17.63
N LEU A 648 28.03 -11.23 18.27
CA LEU A 648 29.09 -10.26 18.53
C LEU A 648 30.16 -10.80 19.49
N ASP A 649 29.83 -11.87 20.23
CA ASP A 649 30.75 -12.56 21.13
C ASP A 649 31.60 -13.65 20.44
N ASP A 650 31.39 -13.93 19.15
CA ASP A 650 32.28 -14.81 18.39
C ASP A 650 33.67 -14.17 18.18
N ASP A 651 34.71 -15.02 18.05
CA ASP A 651 36.10 -14.55 17.96
C ASP A 651 36.38 -13.72 16.69
N ASP A 652 35.54 -13.84 15.64
CA ASP A 652 35.62 -13.10 14.38
C ASP A 652 34.20 -12.94 13.76
N PRO A 653 33.35 -12.01 14.23
CA PRO A 653 32.00 -11.83 13.71
C PRO A 653 32.05 -11.33 12.26
N VAL A 654 31.33 -12.02 11.38
CA VAL A 654 31.21 -11.67 9.96
C VAL A 654 29.89 -10.93 9.72
N ILE A 655 29.95 -9.90 8.88
CA ILE A 655 28.75 -9.19 8.42
C ILE A 655 28.24 -9.90 7.18
N HIS A 656 27.00 -10.39 7.23
CA HIS A 656 26.29 -10.95 6.08
C HIS A 656 25.23 -9.97 5.56
N PRO A 657 25.05 -9.83 4.23
CA PRO A 657 25.90 -10.38 3.18
C PRO A 657 27.31 -9.80 3.21
N TYR A 658 28.31 -10.65 2.94
CA TYR A 658 29.72 -10.29 3.01
C TYR A 658 30.04 -9.17 2.01
N PRO A 659 30.49 -7.98 2.48
CA PRO A 659 30.67 -6.80 1.61
C PRO A 659 31.58 -7.02 0.41
N GLN A 660 32.57 -7.92 0.52
CA GLN A 660 33.49 -8.24 -0.55
C GLN A 660 32.91 -9.19 -1.60
N LEU A 661 31.87 -9.96 -1.28
CA LEU A 661 31.12 -10.72 -2.29
C LEU A 661 30.10 -9.82 -2.98
N THR A 662 29.39 -8.99 -2.21
CA THR A 662 28.34 -8.10 -2.73
C THR A 662 28.86 -6.87 -3.47
N MET A 663 30.18 -6.67 -3.59
CA MET A 663 30.74 -5.65 -4.47
C MET A 663 30.40 -5.91 -5.95
N TRP A 664 30.15 -7.17 -6.31
CA TRP A 664 29.81 -7.60 -7.66
C TRP A 664 28.30 -7.64 -7.93
N GLY A 665 27.48 -7.34 -6.92
CA GLY A 665 26.05 -7.64 -6.88
C GLY A 665 25.74 -8.67 -5.80
N ASP A 666 24.58 -8.58 -5.15
CA ASP A 666 24.18 -9.51 -4.10
C ASP A 666 23.39 -10.69 -4.69
N PHE A 667 24.09 -11.77 -5.02
CA PHE A 667 23.48 -13.01 -5.55
C PHE A 667 23.23 -14.06 -4.47
N SER A 668 23.12 -13.66 -3.20
CA SER A 668 22.95 -14.59 -2.07
C SER A 668 21.60 -15.33 -2.15
N ASN A 669 20.52 -14.66 -2.56
CA ASN A 669 19.23 -15.32 -2.83
C ASN A 669 19.34 -16.35 -3.96
N LEU A 670 20.08 -16.05 -5.04
CA LEU A 670 20.31 -17.02 -6.11
C LEU A 670 21.07 -18.25 -5.59
N ARG A 671 22.05 -18.05 -4.70
CA ARG A 671 22.79 -19.13 -4.06
C ARG A 671 21.91 -20.02 -3.21
N ARG A 672 21.04 -19.43 -2.38
CA ARG A 672 20.01 -20.17 -1.62
C ARG A 672 19.15 -21.03 -2.53
N VAL A 673 18.68 -20.48 -3.65
CA VAL A 673 17.85 -21.23 -4.62
C VAL A 673 18.64 -22.37 -5.28
N ILE A 674 19.90 -22.13 -5.66
CA ILE A 674 20.79 -23.17 -6.21
C ILE A 674 20.99 -24.30 -5.19
N ASP A 675 21.21 -23.97 -3.92
CA ASP A 675 21.39 -24.97 -2.87
C ASP A 675 20.11 -25.77 -2.61
N GLN A 676 18.91 -25.17 -2.74
CA GLN A 676 17.64 -25.89 -2.69
C GLN A 676 17.47 -26.88 -3.84
N LEU A 677 17.80 -26.46 -5.07
CA LEU A 677 17.77 -27.33 -6.24
C LEU A 677 18.74 -28.52 -6.08
N ASP A 678 19.95 -28.25 -5.58
CA ASP A 678 20.97 -29.28 -5.36
C ASP A 678 20.58 -30.26 -4.23
N ASN A 679 19.76 -29.81 -3.28
CA ASN A 679 19.17 -30.64 -2.22
C ASN A 679 17.92 -31.43 -2.67
N GLY A 680 17.50 -31.30 -3.93
CA GLY A 680 16.46 -32.12 -4.55
C GLY A 680 15.09 -31.46 -4.71
N THR A 681 14.96 -30.17 -4.42
CA THR A 681 13.76 -29.40 -4.78
C THR A 681 13.75 -29.20 -6.31
N SER A 682 12.60 -29.38 -6.96
CA SER A 682 12.46 -29.09 -8.39
C SER A 682 12.07 -27.63 -8.61
N TYR A 683 12.36 -27.09 -9.79
CA TYR A 683 11.94 -25.74 -10.19
C TYR A 683 10.45 -25.45 -9.91
N ALA A 684 9.56 -26.41 -10.19
CA ALA A 684 8.12 -26.23 -10.02
C ALA A 684 7.67 -26.14 -8.55
N ASN A 685 8.52 -26.56 -7.61
CA ASN A 685 8.25 -26.53 -6.18
C ASN A 685 9.00 -25.38 -5.47
N LEU A 686 9.62 -24.48 -6.24
CA LEU A 686 10.19 -23.25 -5.70
C LEU A 686 9.09 -22.21 -5.50
N SER A 687 9.28 -21.34 -4.49
CA SER A 687 8.42 -20.18 -4.28
C SER A 687 8.46 -19.24 -5.47
N LEU A 688 7.44 -18.39 -5.58
CA LEU A 688 7.29 -17.45 -6.69
C LEU A 688 8.50 -16.51 -6.81
N ALA A 689 9.02 -16.01 -5.69
CA ALA A 689 10.22 -15.18 -5.63
C ALA A 689 11.50 -15.94 -6.00
N ASP A 690 11.63 -17.21 -5.58
CA ASP A 690 12.78 -18.04 -5.89
C ASP A 690 12.84 -18.36 -7.41
N GLN A 691 11.69 -18.63 -8.04
CA GLN A 691 11.58 -18.79 -9.50
C GLN A 691 11.97 -17.50 -10.25
N THR A 692 11.43 -16.34 -9.85
CA THR A 692 11.75 -15.06 -10.50
C THR A 692 13.21 -14.64 -10.31
N THR A 693 13.85 -15.07 -9.21
CA THR A 693 15.31 -14.90 -9.00
C THR A 693 16.10 -15.67 -10.06
N LEU A 694 15.71 -16.91 -10.38
CA LEU A 694 16.32 -17.68 -11.48
C LEU A 694 16.08 -17.02 -12.84
N HIS A 695 14.87 -16.54 -13.11
CA HIS A 695 14.52 -15.88 -14.38
C HIS A 695 15.37 -14.63 -14.62
N THR A 696 15.44 -13.73 -13.64
CA THR A 696 16.19 -12.48 -13.78
C THR A 696 17.70 -12.69 -13.84
N ALA A 697 18.25 -13.62 -13.07
CA ALA A 697 19.66 -14.01 -13.16
C ALA A 697 19.99 -14.65 -14.52
N SER A 698 19.10 -15.51 -15.04
CA SER A 698 19.25 -16.13 -16.37
C SER A 698 19.24 -15.08 -17.48
N CYS A 699 18.35 -14.10 -17.40
CA CYS A 699 18.32 -13.00 -18.36
C CYS A 699 19.57 -12.11 -18.26
N THR A 700 20.05 -11.85 -17.05
CA THR A 700 21.31 -11.10 -16.83
C THR A 700 22.49 -11.81 -17.49
N LEU A 701 22.63 -13.12 -17.26
CA LEU A 701 23.66 -13.93 -17.90
C LEU A 701 23.49 -14.05 -19.42
N GLY A 702 22.25 -14.17 -19.91
CA GLY A 702 21.96 -14.22 -21.34
C GLY A 702 22.35 -12.92 -22.06
N MET A 703 22.08 -11.77 -21.46
CA MET A 703 22.49 -10.46 -21.98
C MET A 703 24.01 -10.32 -22.00
N LEU A 704 24.69 -10.72 -20.92
CA LEU A 704 26.16 -10.74 -20.87
C LEU A 704 26.75 -11.68 -21.91
N ALA A 705 26.21 -12.89 -22.06
CA ALA A 705 26.67 -13.89 -23.02
C ALA A 705 26.53 -13.36 -24.46
N ARG A 706 25.39 -12.75 -24.80
CA ARG A 706 25.21 -12.09 -26.11
C ARG A 706 26.24 -11.00 -26.34
N ASN A 707 26.51 -10.16 -25.34
CA ASN A 707 27.51 -9.11 -25.47
C ASN A 707 28.92 -9.67 -25.70
N ILE A 708 29.31 -10.72 -24.96
CA ILE A 708 30.60 -11.39 -25.15
C ILE A 708 30.70 -11.98 -26.56
N GLU A 709 29.64 -12.65 -27.04
CA GLU A 709 29.60 -13.22 -28.39
C GLU A 709 29.76 -12.13 -29.47
N VAL A 710 29.08 -11.00 -29.33
CA VAL A 710 29.21 -9.85 -30.25
C VAL A 710 30.64 -9.30 -30.24
N GLU A 711 31.27 -9.15 -29.07
CA GLU A 711 32.65 -8.66 -28.98
C GLU A 711 33.68 -9.68 -29.52
N GLU A 712 33.48 -10.97 -29.32
CA GLU A 712 34.32 -12.03 -29.89
C GLU A 712 34.21 -12.09 -31.43
N ASN A 713 33.00 -11.93 -31.96
CA ASN A 713 32.76 -11.85 -33.40
C ASN A 713 33.44 -10.61 -34.00
N LYS A 714 33.31 -9.43 -33.37
CA LYS A 714 34.04 -8.21 -33.78
C LYS A 714 35.55 -8.45 -33.83
N ARG A 715 36.10 -9.09 -32.80
CA ARG A 715 37.53 -9.42 -32.76
C ARG A 715 37.94 -10.37 -33.89
N THR A 716 37.15 -11.40 -34.15
CA THR A 716 37.43 -12.36 -35.22
C THR A 716 37.38 -11.71 -36.61
N THR A 717 36.40 -10.83 -36.84
CA THR A 717 36.31 -10.04 -38.08
C THR A 717 37.52 -9.12 -38.24
N LEU A 718 37.94 -8.44 -37.16
CA LEU A 718 39.15 -7.60 -37.18
C LEU A 718 40.42 -8.43 -37.44
N GLU A 719 40.57 -9.60 -36.82
CA GLU A 719 41.68 -10.50 -37.07
C GLU A 719 41.70 -10.99 -38.53
N GLN A 720 40.54 -11.29 -39.11
CA GLN A 720 40.41 -11.69 -40.51
C GLN A 720 40.72 -10.52 -41.46
N ASP A 721 40.22 -9.31 -41.19
CA ASP A 721 40.55 -8.10 -41.96
C ASP A 721 42.06 -7.77 -41.86
N LEU A 722 42.68 -8.02 -40.71
CA LEU A 722 44.13 -7.88 -40.52
C LEU A 722 44.93 -8.91 -41.36
N ILE A 723 44.42 -10.14 -41.47
CA ILE A 723 45.02 -11.19 -42.31
C ILE A 723 44.83 -10.88 -43.80
N ASP A 724 43.67 -10.37 -44.19
CA ASP A 724 43.35 -10.05 -45.58
C ASP A 724 43.98 -8.72 -46.05
N ALA A 725 44.40 -7.85 -45.11
CA ALA A 725 45.07 -6.58 -45.35
C ALA A 725 46.58 -6.69 -45.69
N GLU A 726 47.06 -7.81 -46.26
CA GLU A 726 48.41 -7.97 -46.84
C GLU A 726 48.74 -6.96 -47.99
N SER A 727 47.95 -5.91 -48.20
CA SER A 727 48.32 -4.74 -49.00
C SER A 727 48.55 -3.51 -48.11
N GLU A 728 49.78 -3.00 -48.16
CA GLU A 728 50.38 -1.95 -47.33
C GLU A 728 49.64 -0.59 -47.34
N VAL A 729 48.48 -0.47 -46.69
CA VAL A 729 47.94 0.83 -46.19
C VAL A 729 47.08 0.66 -44.93
N ASN A 730 46.42 -0.50 -44.73
CA ASN A 730 45.40 -0.66 -43.68
C ASN A 730 45.90 -1.20 -42.33
N PHE A 731 47.15 -1.66 -42.23
CA PHE A 731 47.70 -2.19 -40.97
C PHE A 731 47.69 -1.16 -39.83
N GLY A 732 48.00 0.10 -40.16
CA GLY A 732 47.98 1.19 -39.17
C GLY A 732 46.58 1.60 -38.72
N GLN A 733 45.59 1.59 -39.62
CA GLN A 733 44.20 1.94 -39.28
C GLN A 733 43.51 0.83 -38.50
N ALA A 734 43.69 -0.44 -38.87
CA ALA A 734 43.14 -1.58 -38.15
C ALA A 734 43.72 -1.72 -36.73
N LEU A 735 45.03 -1.46 -36.56
CA LEU A 735 45.69 -1.49 -35.25
C LEU A 735 45.32 -0.26 -34.37
N THR A 736 45.08 0.90 -34.98
CA THR A 736 44.62 2.09 -34.25
C THR A 736 43.16 1.92 -33.82
N GLN A 737 42.30 1.32 -34.65
CA GLN A 737 40.91 1.01 -34.29
C GLN A 737 40.77 -0.12 -33.26
N SER A 738 41.75 -1.05 -33.16
CA SER A 738 41.72 -2.11 -32.14
C SER A 738 42.30 -1.69 -30.78
N ILE A 739 43.17 -0.66 -30.75
CA ILE A 739 43.77 -0.12 -29.52
C ILE A 739 43.01 1.12 -29.02
N GLU A 740 42.33 1.85 -29.91
CA GLU A 740 41.54 3.02 -29.58
C GLU A 740 40.04 2.67 -29.69
N GLY A 741 39.44 2.29 -28.55
CA GLY A 741 38.01 2.58 -28.34
C GLY A 741 37.75 4.07 -28.63
N PRO A 742 36.51 4.47 -29.02
CA PRO A 742 36.25 5.68 -29.77
C PRO A 742 36.83 6.94 -29.09
N LYS A 743 38.00 7.40 -29.59
CA LYS A 743 38.65 8.65 -29.15
C LYS A 743 37.92 9.92 -29.61
N GLU A 744 36.88 9.80 -30.44
CA GLU A 744 36.16 10.99 -30.93
C GLU A 744 35.36 11.74 -29.84
N ILE A 745 35.21 11.17 -28.63
CA ILE A 745 34.56 11.86 -27.50
C ILE A 745 35.57 12.52 -26.55
N TYR A 746 36.88 12.26 -26.68
CA TYR A 746 37.89 12.92 -25.83
C TYR A 746 38.11 14.41 -26.17
N SER A 747 37.74 14.85 -27.39
CA SER A 747 37.87 16.27 -27.75
C SER A 747 36.72 17.16 -27.23
N TYR A 748 35.64 16.57 -26.70
CA TYR A 748 34.52 17.33 -26.15
C TYR A 748 34.59 17.52 -24.63
N ILE A 749 35.44 16.74 -23.94
CA ILE A 749 35.64 16.86 -22.48
C ILE A 749 37.00 17.50 -22.14
N SER A 750 38.00 17.45 -23.03
CA SER A 750 39.29 18.08 -22.76
C SER A 750 39.33 19.61 -22.95
N ASN A 751 38.17 20.28 -23.08
CA ASN A 751 38.07 21.73 -23.20
C ASN A 751 36.79 22.26 -22.53
N GLN A 752 36.58 21.95 -21.25
CA GLN A 752 36.05 22.82 -20.18
C GLN A 752 35.71 21.95 -18.96
N ASP A 753 36.16 22.39 -17.77
CA ASP A 753 35.72 21.97 -16.43
C ASP A 753 36.35 20.74 -15.74
N VAL A 754 37.66 20.49 -15.90
CA VAL A 754 38.43 19.75 -14.86
C VAL A 754 39.86 20.30 -14.75
N THR A 755 40.00 21.58 -14.38
CA THR A 755 41.22 22.13 -13.76
C THR A 755 40.81 23.29 -12.85
N ASP A 756 40.20 22.96 -11.72
CA ASP A 756 40.20 23.80 -10.51
C ASP A 756 39.77 22.91 -9.33
N ASP A 757 40.61 21.93 -9.01
CA ASP A 757 40.64 21.32 -7.67
C ASP A 757 41.72 22.06 -6.85
N ASP A 758 41.45 23.33 -6.54
CA ASP A 758 41.95 23.96 -5.32
C ASP A 758 40.80 23.86 -4.30
N PHE A 759 40.71 22.71 -3.63
CA PHE A 759 39.95 22.58 -2.38
C PHE A 759 40.70 23.36 -1.29
N ASP A 760 40.52 24.67 -1.26
CA ASP A 760 40.91 25.49 -0.13
C ASP A 760 40.08 25.09 1.09
N ASN A 761 40.81 24.67 2.11
CA ASN A 761 40.35 24.04 3.33
C ASN A 761 39.96 25.07 4.41
N GLU A 762 39.33 26.17 4.02
CA GLU A 762 38.90 27.25 4.92
C GLU A 762 37.54 27.83 4.48
N ASP A 763 36.43 27.16 4.81
CA ASP A 763 35.15 27.88 5.04
C ASP A 763 34.02 27.06 5.73
N LEU A 764 34.34 25.97 6.44
CA LEU A 764 33.37 25.25 7.27
C LEU A 764 33.76 25.25 8.75
N ILE A 765 34.12 26.42 9.29
CA ILE A 765 34.13 26.66 10.74
C ILE A 765 33.63 28.09 11.00
N ARG A 766 32.48 28.18 11.69
CA ARG A 766 31.71 29.34 12.20
C ARG A 766 30.45 29.58 11.37
N GLU A 767 29.25 29.49 11.93
CA GLU A 767 28.81 30.32 13.05
C GLU A 767 27.62 29.69 13.79
N SER A 768 27.77 29.48 15.09
CA SER A 768 26.73 29.80 16.06
C SER A 768 27.35 30.71 17.13
N GLY A 769 26.70 31.84 17.43
CA GLY A 769 27.00 32.67 18.60
C GLY A 769 27.34 34.14 18.36
N GLU A 770 26.29 34.96 18.44
CA GLU A 770 26.19 36.25 19.16
C GLU A 770 27.01 37.51 18.79
N SER A 771 26.21 38.56 18.50
CA SER A 771 26.28 39.93 19.00
C SER A 771 26.95 41.05 18.17
N ASP A 772 26.12 42.08 18.00
CA ASP A 772 26.38 43.52 18.00
C ASP A 772 27.05 44.27 16.83
N GLN A 773 26.24 45.22 16.34
CA GLN A 773 26.57 46.61 15.99
C GLN A 773 27.12 46.97 14.60
N HIS A 774 26.22 47.66 13.88
CA HIS A 774 26.39 48.98 13.25
C HIS A 774 26.96 49.12 11.82
N CYS A 775 26.12 49.83 11.03
CA CYS A 775 26.42 50.91 10.08
C CYS A 775 26.55 50.62 8.57
N GLU A 776 25.46 50.92 7.87
CA GLU A 776 25.31 51.96 6.82
C GLU A 776 26.12 51.93 5.49
N ASN A 777 25.34 51.95 4.40
CA ASN A 777 25.40 52.84 3.20
C ASN A 777 26.51 52.72 2.13
N ASN A 778 26.12 52.33 0.90
CA ASN A 778 26.33 52.98 -0.43
C ASN A 778 26.11 51.93 -1.55
N ILE A 779 25.14 52.02 -2.48
CA ILE A 779 24.99 52.95 -3.63
C ILE A 779 26.31 53.18 -4.40
N ASP A 780 26.51 52.55 -5.58
CA ASP A 780 26.21 53.20 -6.87
C ASP A 780 26.47 52.29 -8.12
N SER A 781 25.76 52.69 -9.18
CA SER A 781 25.63 52.29 -10.59
C SER A 781 26.85 51.92 -11.48
N VAL A 782 26.54 51.27 -12.64
CA VAL A 782 26.99 51.54 -14.06
C VAL A 782 26.89 50.23 -14.89
N SER A 783 25.87 50.01 -15.74
CA SER A 783 25.62 50.43 -17.14
C SER A 783 25.75 49.31 -18.20
N THR A 784 24.60 49.02 -18.80
CA THR A 784 24.26 48.45 -20.12
C THR A 784 25.28 48.48 -21.29
N SER A 785 25.28 47.43 -22.14
CA SER A 785 24.89 47.54 -23.57
C SER A 785 24.78 46.21 -24.35
N ASN A 786 23.63 46.06 -25.05
CA ASN A 786 23.39 45.53 -26.41
C ASN A 786 23.26 44.01 -26.73
N PHE A 787 22.00 43.55 -26.76
CA PHE A 787 21.23 42.98 -27.89
C PHE A 787 21.98 42.47 -29.15
N VAL A 788 21.61 41.26 -29.64
CA VAL A 788 20.78 41.03 -30.85
C VAL A 788 20.17 39.61 -30.85
N ASN A 789 18.86 39.57 -31.09
CA ASN A 789 17.96 38.44 -31.39
C ASN A 789 18.46 37.41 -32.42
N ARG A 790 18.13 36.12 -32.21
CA ARG A 790 17.49 35.28 -33.24
C ARG A 790 16.56 34.22 -32.64
N LYS A 791 15.43 34.10 -33.32
CA LYS A 791 14.14 33.46 -32.99
C LYS A 791 14.05 32.04 -33.58
N PHE A 792 13.18 31.21 -32.98
CA PHE A 792 12.46 30.04 -33.54
C PHE A 792 13.31 28.78 -33.84
N ARG A 793 12.92 27.55 -33.47
CA ARG A 793 11.62 26.86 -33.62
C ARG A 793 11.61 25.62 -32.69
N GLY A 794 10.43 25.24 -32.23
CA GLY A 794 10.20 24.02 -31.45
C GLY A 794 10.12 22.73 -32.28
N SER A 795 10.13 21.61 -31.55
CA SER A 795 9.57 20.31 -31.95
C SER A 795 9.28 19.51 -30.67
N THR A 796 8.00 19.43 -30.35
CA THR A 796 7.34 18.26 -29.73
C THR A 796 7.60 17.01 -30.56
N LEU A 797 7.86 15.87 -29.92
CA LEU A 797 7.20 14.58 -30.19
C LEU A 797 7.62 13.50 -29.17
N TYR A 798 6.57 12.96 -28.53
CA TYR A 798 6.42 11.86 -27.57
C TYR A 798 7.05 12.00 -26.18
#